data_AF-A0A978V8D7-F1
#
_entry.id   AF-A0A978V8D7-F1
#
_cell.length_a   1.000
_cell.length_b   1.000
_cell.length_c   1.000
_cell.angle_alpha   90.00
_cell.angle_beta   90.00
_cell.angle_gamma   90.00
#
_symmetry.space_group_name_H-M   'P 1'
#
loop_
_entity.id
_entity.type
_entity.pdbx_description
1 polymer ?
#
loop_
_entity_poly.entity_id
_entity_poly.type
_entity_poly.pdbx_seq_one_letter_code
_entity_poly.pdbx_strand_id
1 'polypeptide(L)'
;MPVVAPLSGDTRGASDSADLSLVPISPELRQPAVFPLRHGLKPPIVRLALSWARGNALRVSVLRPPSEQDSDDGEAGGKVVELRLSNGEAEISDSQWRRIAYGSLSPFALLQSRRSSLSSLSKMSMSPSPYHIEWWEYVMEYSKDINSLLSKPQSVPSSVIEDPKTILKTVEEPTLLKAAWELMEIFYADKHSQPWLPERLVDWLTDYDCLLSTTQTTIHSKLVGFQKELVNLQVIEDDPKYWEAISSALAVGWLEVVVKMLRLHGSYQIDQLGNREEIDAIEFKNYSRGTPFMVDPSIMQKLRKVSRKIRLILRAYGLKFGYFIAVDVAMLLFFSNETENGLVEAVAVLISKMPRMRPEIEEGKGECYRVKPDFIKAWEKWRAQITKLDCSSFWVQCDHHQTREGLKNMLQIMLGNSDSLCATTCNWTELFISHLLYIRPFTLGLENMHNLAQKCMQLKPTASALRLTHLLIGILGENNEVVLAECSRSFGSWMLAHAIELLTAGSDQAENLLHEEQYSLGGISMAELHRLVYAQVLSSHVLTWQIAPIYLTSCMKQGMGLLEILLYKQPIQHNEMLLKTIEICRLYELDHISSNIMKIAGMHHWKHGRKGSGVFWLQQARDEFRLNKIAQHLFDSVGKSISDESFKQWEGLIELLGSESKIAGGLEFLHKYRDFKKSLKQVHSGKSSDAARQAVESLILLMKNPSTPQRFWLPLLYDSLKLLNWQERPLLNVSQTNLLLNKLQELSMARLCPDSVEVDLPTQALCSVRLALATNLGRAILEE
;
A
#
# COMPACT_ATOMS: atom_id res chain seq x y z
N MET A 1 39.37 -6.04 16.93
CA MET A 1 40.18 -5.16 17.79
C MET A 1 41.14 -4.40 16.89
N PRO A 2 41.32 -3.08 17.09
CA PRO A 2 41.79 -2.49 18.34
C PRO A 2 40.68 -1.82 19.17
N VAL A 3 41.06 -1.57 20.42
CA VAL A 3 40.28 -1.11 21.57
C VAL A 3 40.40 0.41 21.67
N VAL A 4 39.30 1.12 21.94
CA VAL A 4 39.33 2.48 22.48
C VAL A 4 38.36 2.54 23.67
N ALA A 5 38.85 3.11 24.76
CA ALA A 5 38.32 3.11 26.11
C ALA A 5 37.00 3.90 26.29
N PRO A 6 36.24 3.65 27.39
CA PRO A 6 35.03 4.41 27.70
C PRO A 6 35.38 5.70 28.44
N LEU A 7 34.92 6.85 27.95
CA LEU A 7 34.91 8.10 28.71
C LEU A 7 33.53 8.32 29.30
N SER A 8 33.44 8.18 30.62
CA SER A 8 32.40 8.71 31.47
C SER A 8 32.49 10.24 31.54
N GLY A 9 31.37 10.93 31.35
CA GLY A 9 31.24 12.38 31.56
C GLY A 9 29.76 12.78 31.60
N ASP A 10 29.30 13.13 32.80
CA ASP A 10 27.94 13.54 33.11
C ASP A 10 27.53 14.89 32.47
N THR A 11 26.25 14.96 32.12
CA THR A 11 25.32 16.11 32.14
C THR A 11 25.80 17.48 31.66
N ARG A 12 25.24 17.91 30.51
CA ARG A 12 24.44 19.14 30.28
C ARG A 12 24.64 19.60 28.85
N GLY A 13 23.61 19.38 28.04
CA GLY A 13 23.56 19.85 26.66
C GLY A 13 22.28 19.34 26.03
N ALA A 14 21.16 20.00 26.32
CA ALA A 14 20.01 19.92 25.43
C ALA A 14 20.43 20.65 24.14
N SER A 15 21.01 19.91 23.20
CA SER A 15 21.26 20.41 21.85
C SER A 15 19.98 20.21 21.04
N ASP A 16 19.42 21.34 20.61
CA ASP A 16 18.24 21.45 19.79
C ASP A 16 18.27 20.47 18.60
N SER A 17 17.31 19.56 18.58
CA SER A 17 17.09 18.63 17.46
C SER A 17 16.41 19.32 16.27
N ALA A 18 16.54 20.64 16.13
CA ALA A 18 15.93 21.45 15.09
C ALA A 18 16.80 21.58 13.83
N ASP A 19 18.11 21.33 13.94
CA ASP A 19 19.09 21.58 12.85
C ASP A 19 19.22 20.44 11.81
N LEU A 20 18.34 19.43 11.82
CA LEU A 20 18.36 18.32 10.86
C LEU A 20 17.18 18.33 9.86
N SER A 21 16.31 19.34 9.87
CA SER A 21 15.29 19.50 8.83
C SER A 21 15.76 20.46 7.73
N LEU A 22 15.95 19.94 6.51
CA LEU A 22 16.37 20.70 5.32
C LEU A 22 15.36 21.78 4.87
N VAL A 23 14.15 21.81 5.43
CA VAL A 23 13.17 22.89 5.24
C VAL A 23 13.01 23.63 6.56
N PRO A 24 13.05 24.98 6.61
CA PRO A 24 12.62 25.72 7.78
C PRO A 24 11.14 25.42 8.01
N ILE A 25 10.85 24.54 8.96
CA ILE A 25 9.49 24.19 9.33
C ILE A 25 8.87 25.44 9.95
N SER A 26 7.92 26.07 9.27
CA SER A 26 7.14 27.17 9.85
C SER A 26 6.55 26.72 11.20
N PRO A 27 6.73 27.50 12.29
CA PRO A 27 6.25 27.14 13.61
C PRO A 27 4.74 27.42 13.72
N GLU A 28 3.92 26.88 12.81
CA GLU A 28 2.49 26.84 13.01
C GLU A 28 2.19 25.77 14.07
N LEU A 29 1.93 26.25 15.30
CA LEU A 29 1.38 25.55 16.47
C LEU A 29 1.22 24.04 16.28
N ARG A 30 2.33 23.29 16.48
CA ARG A 30 2.28 21.82 16.56
C ARG A 30 1.35 21.46 17.72
N GLN A 31 0.14 21.02 17.41
CA GLN A 31 -0.59 20.22 18.39
C GLN A 31 0.23 18.93 18.58
N PRO A 32 0.68 18.62 19.81
CA PRO A 32 1.40 17.38 20.05
C PRO A 32 0.52 16.21 19.62
N ALA A 33 1.08 15.26 18.85
CA ALA A 33 0.34 14.06 18.45
C ALA A 33 -0.03 13.25 19.70
N VAL A 34 -1.32 13.25 20.06
CA VAL A 34 -1.84 12.53 21.22
C VAL A 34 -2.32 11.15 20.76
N PHE A 35 -1.66 10.10 21.23
CA PHE A 35 -2.07 8.72 20.97
C PHE A 35 -2.76 8.11 22.19
N PRO A 36 -4.06 7.75 22.12
CA PRO A 36 -4.76 7.15 23.25
C PRO A 36 -4.30 5.70 23.47
N LEU A 37 -3.68 5.45 24.62
CA LEU A 37 -3.21 4.10 25.00
C LEU A 37 -4.29 3.34 25.76
N ARG A 38 -4.88 2.30 25.14
CA ARG A 38 -5.81 1.39 25.81
C ARG A 38 -5.08 0.16 26.36
N HIS A 39 -4.51 0.29 27.56
CA HIS A 39 -3.86 -0.84 28.23
C HIS A 39 -4.85 -1.71 29.02
N GLY A 40 -5.95 -1.15 29.54
CA GLY A 40 -6.98 -1.94 30.24
C GLY A 40 -6.55 -2.52 31.59
N LEU A 41 -5.43 -2.06 32.17
CA LEU A 41 -5.00 -2.43 33.52
C LEU A 41 -5.64 -1.51 34.56
N LYS A 42 -6.07 -2.07 35.69
CA LYS A 42 -6.56 -1.29 36.84
C LYS A 42 -5.41 -0.54 37.54
N PRO A 43 -5.60 0.70 37.98
CA PRO A 43 -4.61 1.43 38.78
C PRO A 43 -4.38 0.75 40.15
N PRO A 44 -3.21 0.95 40.81
CA PRO A 44 -2.13 1.86 40.46
C PRO A 44 -1.12 1.26 39.47
N ILE A 45 -0.69 2.08 38.50
CA ILE A 45 0.43 1.78 37.59
C ILE A 45 1.71 2.28 38.27
N VAL A 46 2.71 1.42 38.41
CA VAL A 46 3.96 1.76 39.10
C VAL A 46 5.05 2.19 38.13
N ARG A 47 5.12 1.59 36.94
CA ARG A 47 6.16 1.93 35.96
C ARG A 47 5.64 1.82 34.54
N LEU A 48 5.96 2.85 33.76
CA LEU A 48 5.87 2.84 32.31
C LEU A 48 7.29 2.70 31.75
N ALA A 49 7.49 1.77 30.83
CA ALA A 49 8.71 1.67 30.05
C ALA A 49 8.38 1.77 28.56
N LEU A 50 9.04 2.70 27.90
CA LEU A 50 8.91 2.92 26.46
C LEU A 50 10.15 2.35 25.78
N SER A 51 9.93 1.55 24.76
CA SER A 51 11.00 1.04 23.90
C SER A 51 10.52 1.05 22.46
N TRP A 52 11.39 1.39 21.53
CA TRP A 52 11.10 1.24 20.11
C TRP A 52 10.93 -0.25 19.77
N ALA A 53 9.85 -0.58 19.09
CA ALA A 53 9.63 -1.88 18.49
C ALA A 53 10.18 -1.88 17.05
N ARG A 54 9.59 -2.67 16.14
CA ARG A 54 10.03 -2.68 14.74
C ARG A 54 9.43 -1.50 13.98
N GLY A 55 10.25 -0.78 13.22
CA GLY A 55 9.85 0.38 12.43
C GLY A 55 9.20 1.47 13.29
N ASN A 56 8.05 1.98 12.86
CA ASN A 56 7.37 3.12 13.52
C ASN A 56 6.46 2.70 14.69
N ALA A 57 6.72 1.55 15.31
CA ALA A 57 5.96 1.08 16.45
C ALA A 57 6.70 1.34 17.76
N LEU A 58 5.97 1.86 18.74
CA LEU A 58 6.42 2.07 20.10
C LEU A 58 5.83 0.98 21.00
N ARG A 59 6.69 0.21 21.65
CA ARG A 59 6.29 -0.74 22.68
C ARG A 59 6.21 -0.02 24.01
N VAL A 60 5.01 0.01 24.58
CA VAL A 60 4.70 0.57 25.88
C VAL A 60 4.44 -0.57 26.86
N SER A 61 5.37 -0.77 27.79
CA SER A 61 5.22 -1.73 28.88
C SER A 61 4.66 -1.01 30.11
N VAL A 62 3.47 -1.43 30.56
CA VAL A 62 2.75 -0.88 31.71
C VAL A 62 2.84 -1.89 32.85
N LEU A 63 3.57 -1.58 33.92
CA LEU A 63 3.82 -2.50 35.03
C LEU A 63 2.98 -2.12 36.27
N ARG A 64 2.38 -3.14 36.88
CA ARG A 64 1.58 -3.07 38.13
C ARG A 64 2.38 -3.68 39.29
N PRO A 65 2.22 -3.22 40.54
CA PRO A 65 2.82 -3.87 41.69
C PRO A 65 2.22 -5.27 41.88
N PRO A 66 3.01 -6.24 42.38
CA PRO A 66 2.47 -7.54 42.78
C PRO A 66 1.47 -7.31 43.93
N SER A 67 0.21 -7.70 43.74
CA SER A 67 -0.80 -7.74 44.81
C SER A 67 -0.87 -9.18 45.35
N GLU A 68 -0.89 -9.35 46.66
CA GLU A 68 -1.02 -10.68 47.30
C GLU A 68 -2.45 -11.24 47.21
N GLN A 69 -3.40 -10.49 46.63
CA GLN A 69 -4.83 -10.83 46.57
C GLN A 69 -5.34 -11.25 45.18
N ASP A 70 -4.56 -11.08 44.11
CA ASP A 70 -4.99 -11.39 42.73
C ASP A 70 -4.42 -12.74 42.23
N SER A 71 -4.53 -13.81 43.03
CA SER A 71 -4.01 -15.14 42.64
C SER A 71 -4.86 -15.89 41.62
N ASP A 72 -6.03 -15.37 41.20
CA ASP A 72 -6.99 -16.11 40.36
C ASP A 72 -7.37 -15.45 39.02
N ASP A 73 -7.00 -14.18 38.76
CA ASP A 73 -7.45 -13.43 37.57
C ASP A 73 -6.40 -13.30 36.43
N GLY A 74 -5.21 -13.91 36.56
CA GLY A 74 -4.20 -13.91 35.49
C GLY A 74 -3.61 -12.54 35.09
N GLU A 75 -4.01 -11.44 35.76
CA GLU A 75 -3.54 -10.06 35.51
C GLU A 75 -2.34 -9.63 36.38
N ALA A 76 -1.71 -10.56 37.10
CA ALA A 76 -0.48 -10.28 37.84
C ALA A 76 0.71 -10.21 36.87
N GLY A 77 1.29 -9.02 36.67
CA GLY A 77 2.57 -8.88 35.94
C GLY A 77 2.67 -7.78 34.88
N GLY A 78 1.70 -6.86 34.80
CA GLY A 78 1.73 -5.76 33.82
C GLY A 78 1.38 -6.20 32.39
N LYS A 79 1.31 -5.25 31.47
CA LYS A 79 0.90 -5.46 30.08
C LYS A 79 1.79 -4.70 29.12
N VAL A 80 2.12 -5.35 28.01
CA VAL A 80 2.84 -4.72 26.91
C VAL A 80 1.84 -4.39 25.80
N VAL A 81 1.82 -3.13 25.38
CA VAL A 81 1.00 -2.64 24.27
C VAL A 81 1.93 -2.10 23.19
N GLU A 82 1.65 -2.40 21.94
CA GLU A 82 2.38 -1.85 20.79
C GLU A 82 1.54 -0.77 20.13
N LEU A 83 2.13 0.41 19.95
CA LEU A 83 1.46 1.60 19.46
C LEU A 83 2.16 2.05 18.18
N ARG A 84 1.46 2.05 17.05
CA ARG A 84 2.02 2.54 15.78
C ARG A 84 1.91 4.06 15.71
N LEU A 85 3.03 4.72 15.43
CA LEU A 85 3.16 6.18 15.36
C LEU A 85 2.90 6.73 13.95
N SER A 86 2.26 5.97 13.05
CA SER A 86 1.93 6.48 11.72
C SER A 86 0.87 7.58 11.82
N ASN A 87 1.32 8.82 11.72
CA ASN A 87 0.46 9.99 11.54
C ASN A 87 -0.10 9.94 10.10
N GLY A 88 -1.39 9.63 9.93
CA GLY A 88 -2.12 10.03 8.73
C GLY A 88 -2.93 8.96 8.00
N GLU A 89 -2.87 7.69 8.38
CA GLU A 89 -3.45 6.56 7.62
C GLU A 89 -4.89 6.19 8.01
N ALA A 90 -5.63 7.06 8.71
CA ALA A 90 -6.97 6.74 9.22
C ALA A 90 -8.03 6.44 8.13
N GLU A 91 -7.80 6.87 6.89
CA GLU A 91 -8.76 6.69 5.79
C GLU A 91 -8.65 5.33 5.08
N ILE A 92 -7.45 4.73 5.04
CA ILE A 92 -7.21 3.50 4.28
C ILE A 92 -7.09 2.35 5.27
N SER A 93 -7.96 1.35 5.15
CA SER A 93 -7.91 0.16 5.99
C SER A 93 -6.59 -0.60 5.82
N ASP A 94 -6.11 -1.27 6.88
CA ASP A 94 -4.92 -2.15 6.82
C ASP A 94 -4.97 -3.15 5.67
N SER A 95 -6.17 -3.67 5.33
CA SER A 95 -6.37 -4.57 4.18
C SER A 95 -6.13 -3.90 2.84
N GLN A 96 -6.64 -2.68 2.66
CA GLN A 96 -6.42 -1.90 1.43
C GLN A 96 -4.96 -1.49 1.31
N TRP A 97 -4.32 -1.08 2.40
CA TRP A 97 -2.89 -0.76 2.40
C TRP A 97 -2.03 -1.95 1.98
N ARG A 98 -2.32 -3.15 2.47
CA ARG A 98 -1.62 -4.35 2.00
C ARG A 98 -1.84 -4.59 0.52
N ARG A 99 -3.06 -4.39 0.01
CA ARG A 99 -3.33 -4.50 -1.44
C ARG A 99 -2.47 -3.53 -2.24
N ILE A 100 -2.39 -2.27 -1.81
CA ILE A 100 -1.59 -1.23 -2.47
C ILE A 100 -0.10 -1.60 -2.40
N ALA A 101 0.43 -1.94 -1.23
CA ALA A 101 1.84 -2.26 -1.06
C ALA A 101 2.29 -3.47 -1.89
N TYR A 102 1.47 -4.53 -1.96
CA TYR A 102 1.77 -5.70 -2.79
C TYR A 102 1.55 -5.43 -4.29
N GLY A 103 0.48 -4.71 -4.64
CA GLY A 103 0.15 -4.40 -6.03
C GLY A 103 1.16 -3.47 -6.69
N SER A 104 1.78 -2.56 -5.93
CA SER A 104 2.78 -1.62 -6.46
C SER A 104 4.15 -2.28 -6.72
N LEU A 105 4.36 -3.50 -6.24
CA LEU A 105 5.66 -4.17 -6.24
C LEU A 105 6.15 -4.53 -7.64
N SER A 106 5.31 -5.17 -8.46
CA SER A 106 5.68 -5.59 -9.81
C SER A 106 5.92 -4.40 -10.74
N PRO A 107 5.01 -3.38 -10.78
CA PRO A 107 5.28 -2.17 -11.56
C PRO A 107 6.56 -1.46 -11.12
N PHE A 108 6.81 -1.36 -9.81
CA PHE A 108 8.02 -0.72 -9.28
C PHE A 108 9.30 -1.48 -9.65
N ALA A 109 9.32 -2.81 -9.47
CA ALA A 109 10.47 -3.63 -9.80
C ALA A 109 10.81 -3.56 -11.29
N LEU A 110 9.80 -3.56 -12.15
CA LEU A 110 9.96 -3.38 -13.60
C LEU A 110 10.56 -2.01 -13.94
N LEU A 111 10.04 -0.94 -13.34
CA LEU A 111 10.55 0.41 -13.54
C LEU A 111 12.02 0.54 -13.11
N GLN A 112 12.38 0.03 -11.92
CA GLN A 112 13.77 0.06 -11.44
C GLN A 112 14.70 -0.78 -12.32
N SER A 113 14.26 -1.95 -12.79
CA SER A 113 15.02 -2.79 -13.71
C SER A 113 15.33 -2.04 -15.02
N ARG A 114 14.31 -1.39 -15.62
CA ARG A 114 14.49 -0.55 -16.82
C ARG A 114 15.47 0.60 -16.56
N ARG A 115 15.40 1.24 -15.39
CA ARG A 115 16.34 2.30 -14.98
C ARG A 115 17.79 1.81 -14.91
N SER A 116 18.01 0.66 -14.28
CA SER A 116 19.34 0.03 -14.20
C SER A 116 19.87 -0.32 -15.60
N SER A 117 19.02 -0.85 -16.49
CA SER A 117 19.39 -1.12 -17.88
C SER A 117 19.77 0.15 -18.64
N LEU A 118 18.98 1.23 -18.53
CA LEU A 118 19.28 2.51 -19.18
C LEU A 118 20.59 3.12 -18.68
N SER A 119 20.85 3.09 -17.37
CA SER A 119 22.13 3.55 -16.79
C SER A 119 23.32 2.71 -17.24
N SER A 120 23.14 1.41 -17.46
CA SER A 120 24.21 0.54 -18.00
C SER A 120 24.50 0.84 -19.48
N LEU A 121 23.48 1.14 -20.27
CA LEU A 121 23.60 1.46 -21.70
C LEU A 121 24.23 2.84 -21.93
N SER A 122 23.88 3.84 -21.12
CA SER A 122 24.48 5.18 -21.21
C SER A 122 25.96 5.20 -20.85
N LYS A 123 26.43 4.25 -20.04
CA LYS A 123 27.86 4.03 -19.75
C LYS A 123 28.62 3.30 -20.86
N MET A 124 27.91 2.60 -21.76
CA MET A 124 28.50 1.76 -22.81
C MET A 124 28.40 2.37 -24.23
N SER A 125 27.49 3.31 -24.48
CA SER A 125 27.25 3.89 -25.81
C SER A 125 27.49 5.41 -25.84
N MET A 126 28.21 5.87 -26.87
CA MET A 126 28.40 7.31 -27.20
C MET A 126 27.43 7.82 -28.28
N SER A 127 26.45 7.00 -28.71
CA SER A 127 25.45 7.41 -29.71
C SER A 127 24.03 6.97 -29.32
N PRO A 128 23.03 7.85 -29.48
CA PRO A 128 21.65 7.50 -29.19
C PRO A 128 21.08 6.61 -30.29
N SER A 129 20.47 5.49 -29.89
CA SER A 129 19.68 4.61 -30.76
C SER A 129 18.44 5.35 -31.29
N PRO A 130 18.02 5.14 -32.56
CA PRO A 130 16.88 5.81 -33.17
C PRO A 130 15.50 5.36 -32.65
N TYR A 131 15.43 4.39 -31.73
CA TYR A 131 14.20 3.90 -31.08
C TYR A 131 14.24 4.10 -29.56
N HIS A 132 14.57 5.30 -29.08
CA HIS A 132 14.57 5.59 -27.66
C HIS A 132 13.17 6.00 -27.18
N ILE A 133 12.49 5.09 -26.48
CA ILE A 133 11.42 5.43 -25.55
C ILE A 133 12.01 6.37 -24.50
N GLU A 134 11.41 7.55 -24.32
CA GLU A 134 11.88 8.53 -23.33
C GLU A 134 11.54 8.05 -21.91
N TRP A 135 12.34 8.42 -20.91
CA TRP A 135 12.15 7.95 -19.52
C TRP A 135 10.74 8.20 -18.98
N TRP A 136 10.14 9.36 -19.30
CA TRP A 136 8.78 9.70 -18.87
C TRP A 136 7.71 8.74 -19.40
N GLU A 137 7.91 8.09 -20.56
CA GLU A 137 6.95 7.12 -21.10
C GLU A 137 6.89 5.86 -20.23
N TYR A 138 8.04 5.40 -19.71
CA TYR A 138 8.08 4.31 -18.74
C TYR A 138 7.46 4.71 -17.40
N VAL A 139 7.63 5.96 -16.97
CA VAL A 139 6.98 6.47 -15.77
C VAL A 139 5.47 6.58 -15.95
N MET A 140 4.98 6.94 -17.14
CA MET A 140 3.55 6.97 -17.43
C MET A 140 2.92 5.57 -17.47
N GLU A 141 3.61 4.56 -18.02
CA GLU A 141 3.18 3.16 -17.93
C GLU A 141 3.09 2.71 -16.47
N TYR A 142 4.13 3.02 -15.68
CA TYR A 142 4.14 2.76 -14.25
C TYR A 142 3.00 3.48 -13.51
N SER A 143 2.77 4.76 -13.80
CA SER A 143 1.70 5.55 -13.17
C SER A 143 0.31 5.01 -13.50
N LYS A 144 0.10 4.52 -14.72
CA LYS A 144 -1.14 3.86 -15.13
C LYS A 144 -1.43 2.60 -14.30
N ASP A 145 -0.42 1.78 -14.05
CA ASP A 145 -0.56 0.59 -13.19
C ASP A 145 -0.89 0.99 -11.74
N ILE A 146 -0.25 2.05 -11.23
CA ILE A 146 -0.54 2.58 -9.88
C ILE A 146 -1.94 3.19 -9.79
N ASN A 147 -2.40 3.96 -10.78
CA ASN A 147 -3.76 4.51 -10.81
C ASN A 147 -4.84 3.42 -10.84
N SER A 148 -4.61 2.35 -11.60
CA SER A 148 -5.47 1.16 -11.59
C SER A 148 -5.53 0.53 -10.20
N LEU A 149 -4.38 0.44 -9.51
CA LEU A 149 -4.28 -0.10 -8.16
C LEU A 149 -4.91 0.77 -7.08
N LEU A 150 -4.82 2.09 -7.20
CA LEU A 150 -5.43 3.05 -6.26
C LEU A 150 -6.94 3.17 -6.46
N SER A 151 -7.44 2.79 -7.63
CA SER A 151 -8.88 2.66 -7.89
C SER A 151 -9.44 1.44 -7.15
N LYS A 152 -10.57 1.60 -6.48
CA LYS A 152 -11.28 0.46 -5.88
C LYS A 152 -11.93 -0.37 -7.03
N PRO A 153 -12.18 -1.67 -6.85
CA PRO A 153 -12.72 -2.51 -7.91
C PRO A 153 -14.17 -2.09 -8.16
N GLN A 154 -14.46 -1.69 -9.40
CA GLN A 154 -15.78 -1.26 -9.83
C GLN A 154 -16.87 -2.19 -9.28
N SER A 155 -17.72 -1.68 -8.39
CA SER A 155 -19.01 -2.32 -8.13
C SER A 155 -19.80 -2.37 -9.43
N VAL A 156 -20.47 -3.50 -9.68
CA VAL A 156 -21.33 -3.75 -10.84
C VAL A 156 -22.09 -2.47 -11.22
N PRO A 157 -22.10 -2.04 -12.50
CA PRO A 157 -22.76 -0.81 -12.91
C PRO A 157 -24.22 -0.83 -12.44
N SER A 158 -24.58 0.16 -11.62
CA SER A 158 -25.96 0.37 -11.19
C SER A 158 -26.84 0.58 -12.42
N SER A 159 -27.91 -0.20 -12.50
CA SER A 159 -29.04 -0.16 -13.45
C SER A 159 -28.95 0.84 -14.62
N VAL A 160 -29.04 0.30 -15.84
CA VAL A 160 -29.05 0.95 -17.17
C VAL A 160 -30.15 2.03 -17.36
N ILE A 161 -31.02 2.25 -16.38
CA ILE A 161 -32.08 3.26 -16.43
C ILE A 161 -31.64 4.45 -15.57
N GLU A 162 -31.08 5.48 -16.20
CA GLU A 162 -30.76 6.75 -15.52
C GLU A 162 -32.05 7.52 -15.18
N ASP A 163 -32.27 7.80 -13.90
CA ASP A 163 -33.33 8.70 -13.46
C ASP A 163 -33.02 10.13 -13.96
N PRO A 164 -33.94 10.80 -14.70
CA PRO A 164 -33.74 12.16 -15.20
C PRO A 164 -33.49 13.19 -14.09
N LYS A 165 -33.95 12.93 -12.85
CA LYS A 165 -33.73 13.80 -11.68
C LYS A 165 -32.40 13.56 -10.95
N THR A 166 -31.63 12.54 -11.34
CA THR A 166 -30.31 12.28 -10.75
C THR A 166 -29.28 13.25 -11.33
N ILE A 167 -28.89 14.30 -10.61
CA ILE A 167 -27.96 15.33 -11.07
C ILE A 167 -26.51 14.80 -11.06
N LEU A 168 -26.09 14.22 -9.94
CA LEU A 168 -24.79 13.56 -9.78
C LEU A 168 -24.99 12.05 -9.71
N LYS A 169 -24.23 11.31 -10.52
CA LYS A 169 -24.17 9.85 -10.44
C LYS A 169 -23.48 9.46 -9.12
N THR A 170 -23.97 8.41 -8.47
CA THR A 170 -23.27 7.80 -7.33
C THR A 170 -22.02 7.10 -7.85
N VAL A 171 -20.94 7.86 -7.99
CA VAL A 171 -19.61 7.32 -8.30
C VAL A 171 -18.99 6.79 -7.02
N GLU A 172 -18.15 5.78 -7.17
CA GLU A 172 -17.34 5.23 -6.10
C GLU A 172 -16.54 6.33 -5.37
N GLU A 173 -16.59 6.37 -4.04
CA GLU A 173 -15.90 7.39 -3.26
C GLU A 173 -14.38 7.33 -3.51
N PRO A 174 -13.78 8.40 -4.06
CA PRO A 174 -12.36 8.47 -4.32
C PRO A 174 -11.54 8.50 -3.03
N THR A 175 -10.21 8.41 -3.14
CA THR A 175 -9.30 8.48 -1.99
C THR A 175 -8.38 9.68 -2.11
N LEU A 176 -8.01 10.31 -0.98
CA LEU A 176 -7.03 11.41 -0.96
C LEU A 176 -5.69 11.01 -1.59
N LEU A 177 -5.28 9.76 -1.39
CA LEU A 177 -4.03 9.23 -1.95
C LEU A 177 -4.06 9.20 -3.49
N LYS A 178 -5.17 8.75 -4.08
CA LYS A 178 -5.37 8.75 -5.54
C LYS A 178 -5.40 10.18 -6.09
N ALA A 179 -6.13 11.08 -5.44
CA ALA A 179 -6.19 12.48 -5.84
C ALA A 179 -4.80 13.14 -5.85
N ALA A 180 -3.98 12.87 -4.84
CA ALA A 180 -2.61 13.38 -4.76
C ALA A 180 -1.69 12.78 -5.84
N TRP A 181 -1.83 11.48 -6.11
CA TRP A 181 -1.08 10.79 -7.16
C TRP A 181 -1.39 11.39 -8.55
N GLU A 182 -2.67 11.60 -8.86
CA GLU A 182 -3.07 12.16 -10.15
C GLU A 182 -2.63 13.63 -10.31
N LEU A 183 -2.63 14.43 -9.24
CA LEU A 183 -2.00 15.76 -9.29
C LEU A 183 -0.51 15.66 -9.64
N MET A 184 0.22 14.75 -9.00
CA MET A 184 1.64 14.58 -9.26
C MET A 184 1.91 14.11 -10.69
N GLU A 185 1.09 13.19 -11.21
CA GLU A 185 1.15 12.73 -12.59
C GLU A 185 0.92 13.89 -13.58
N ILE A 186 -0.17 14.67 -13.40
CA ILE A 186 -0.55 15.78 -14.28
C ILE A 186 0.60 16.78 -14.44
N PHE A 187 1.28 17.14 -13.35
CA PHE A 187 2.29 18.19 -13.38
C PHE A 187 3.71 17.70 -13.72
N TYR A 188 4.09 16.48 -13.34
CA TYR A 188 5.50 16.03 -13.46
C TYR A 188 5.74 14.92 -14.46
N ALA A 189 4.74 14.07 -14.76
CA ALA A 189 4.91 12.91 -15.63
C ALA A 189 4.19 13.07 -16.99
N ASP A 190 2.95 13.57 -17.00
CA ASP A 190 2.13 13.68 -18.19
C ASP A 190 2.50 14.91 -19.03
N LYS A 191 3.57 14.76 -19.82
CA LYS A 191 4.01 15.78 -20.79
C LYS A 191 2.97 16.08 -21.87
N HIS A 192 2.12 15.11 -22.21
CA HIS A 192 1.08 15.31 -23.22
C HIS A 192 -0.03 16.25 -22.74
N SER A 193 -0.24 16.33 -21.42
CA SER A 193 -1.27 17.19 -20.85
C SER A 193 -0.91 18.65 -20.69
N GLN A 194 0.37 18.99 -20.78
CA GLN A 194 0.86 20.37 -20.60
C GLN A 194 0.14 21.43 -21.45
N PRO A 195 -0.20 21.19 -22.74
CA PRO A 195 -0.95 22.16 -23.52
C PRO A 195 -2.32 22.47 -22.91
N TRP A 196 -2.99 21.48 -22.32
CA TRP A 196 -4.35 21.57 -21.79
C TRP A 196 -4.45 21.35 -20.29
N LEU A 197 -3.42 21.75 -19.55
CA LEU A 197 -3.35 21.58 -18.10
C LEU A 197 -4.61 22.09 -17.35
N PRO A 198 -5.22 23.25 -17.71
CA PRO A 198 -6.48 23.69 -17.10
C PRO A 198 -7.62 22.67 -17.22
N GLU A 199 -7.71 21.97 -18.35
CA GLU A 199 -8.76 20.97 -18.58
C GLU A 199 -8.55 19.73 -17.70
N ARG A 200 -7.30 19.30 -17.50
CA ARG A 200 -6.99 18.22 -16.56
C ARG A 200 -7.31 18.59 -15.12
N LEU A 201 -7.11 19.85 -14.74
CA LEU A 201 -7.50 20.34 -13.41
C LEU A 201 -9.02 20.38 -13.23
N VAL A 202 -9.78 20.67 -14.29
CA VAL A 202 -11.25 20.55 -14.25
C VAL A 202 -11.67 19.10 -14.07
N ASP A 203 -11.10 18.16 -14.84
CA ASP A 203 -11.41 16.73 -14.69
C ASP A 203 -11.09 16.28 -13.26
N TRP A 204 -9.90 16.63 -12.77
CA TRP A 204 -9.47 16.30 -11.41
C TRP A 204 -10.42 16.88 -10.35
N LEU A 205 -10.82 18.14 -10.47
CA LEU A 205 -11.78 18.72 -9.54
C LEU A 205 -13.14 18.01 -9.61
N THR A 206 -13.60 17.64 -10.81
CA THR A 206 -14.85 16.89 -11.00
C THR A 206 -14.85 15.59 -10.21
N ASP A 207 -13.72 14.87 -10.24
CA ASP A 207 -13.59 13.58 -9.57
C ASP A 207 -13.37 13.71 -8.06
N TYR A 208 -12.69 14.76 -7.58
CA TYR A 208 -12.22 14.85 -6.19
C TYR A 208 -12.80 15.98 -5.33
N ASP A 209 -13.66 16.85 -5.87
CA ASP A 209 -14.26 17.95 -5.08
C ASP A 209 -15.02 17.43 -3.84
N CYS A 210 -15.60 16.22 -3.93
CA CYS A 210 -16.27 15.55 -2.82
C CYS A 210 -15.35 15.31 -1.60
N LEU A 211 -14.04 15.12 -1.80
CA LEU A 211 -13.08 14.93 -0.71
C LEU A 211 -12.86 16.22 0.07
N LEU A 212 -12.97 17.36 -0.61
CA LEU A 212 -12.85 18.68 -0.01
C LEU A 212 -14.10 19.02 0.85
N SER A 213 -15.25 18.36 0.60
CA SER A 213 -16.51 18.60 1.31
C SER A 213 -16.48 18.26 2.80
N THR A 214 -15.50 17.46 3.25
CA THR A 214 -15.37 17.03 4.65
C THR A 214 -14.94 18.16 5.59
N THR A 215 -14.24 19.17 5.08
CA THR A 215 -13.68 20.27 5.87
C THR A 215 -14.25 21.63 5.50
N GLN A 216 -14.78 21.79 4.29
CA GLN A 216 -15.30 23.05 3.77
C GLN A 216 -16.51 22.83 2.88
N THR A 217 -17.30 23.88 2.67
CA THR A 217 -18.36 23.87 1.64
C THR A 217 -17.72 23.79 0.26
N THR A 218 -18.26 22.94 -0.61
CA THR A 218 -17.80 22.76 -1.99
C THR A 218 -18.97 22.70 -2.96
N ILE A 219 -18.70 22.83 -4.25
CA ILE A 219 -19.73 22.74 -5.31
C ILE A 219 -20.40 21.36 -5.29
N HIS A 220 -19.64 20.28 -5.11
CA HIS A 220 -20.17 18.94 -4.94
C HIS A 220 -21.15 18.86 -3.76
N SER A 221 -20.78 19.39 -2.59
CA SER A 221 -21.68 19.39 -1.41
C SER A 221 -22.97 20.19 -1.65
N LYS A 222 -22.90 21.29 -2.41
CA LYS A 222 -24.07 22.09 -2.81
C LYS A 222 -24.99 21.31 -3.74
N LEU A 223 -24.43 20.66 -4.77
CA LEU A 223 -25.20 19.84 -5.72
C LEU A 223 -25.84 18.63 -5.05
N VAL A 224 -25.11 17.92 -4.19
CA VAL A 224 -25.67 16.80 -3.40
C VAL A 224 -26.78 17.28 -2.47
N GLY A 225 -26.59 18.44 -1.81
CA GLY A 225 -27.61 19.07 -0.99
C GLY A 225 -28.88 19.40 -1.79
N PHE A 226 -28.72 20.05 -2.94
CA PHE A 226 -29.82 20.41 -3.83
C PHE A 226 -30.54 19.18 -4.41
N GLN A 227 -29.80 18.13 -4.83
CA GLN A 227 -30.39 16.89 -5.35
C GLN A 227 -31.30 16.20 -4.32
N LYS A 228 -30.99 16.28 -3.02
CA LYS A 228 -31.86 15.76 -1.94
C LYS A 228 -33.15 16.56 -1.82
N GLU A 229 -33.11 17.86 -2.08
CA GLU A 229 -34.27 18.76 -2.00
C GLU A 229 -35.13 18.70 -3.27
N LEU A 230 -34.55 18.31 -4.42
CA LEU A 230 -35.20 18.23 -5.73
C LEU A 230 -36.50 17.39 -5.74
N VAL A 231 -36.58 16.37 -4.89
CA VAL A 231 -37.78 15.50 -4.79
C VAL A 231 -39.01 16.28 -4.30
N ASN A 232 -38.82 17.36 -3.55
CA ASN A 232 -39.88 18.13 -2.90
C ASN A 232 -40.28 19.41 -3.64
N LEU A 233 -39.56 19.77 -4.72
CA LEU A 233 -39.80 21.00 -5.47
C LEU A 233 -40.82 20.77 -6.61
N GLN A 234 -41.81 21.65 -6.72
CA GLN A 234 -42.79 21.67 -7.82
C GLN A 234 -42.33 22.54 -9.00
N VAL A 235 -41.80 23.73 -8.70
CA VAL A 235 -41.19 24.67 -9.65
C VAL A 235 -39.76 24.86 -9.20
N ILE A 236 -38.79 24.39 -9.99
CA ILE A 236 -37.39 24.32 -9.55
C ILE A 236 -36.70 25.67 -9.70
N GLU A 237 -37.11 26.46 -10.69
CA GLU A 237 -36.55 27.77 -11.03
C GLU A 237 -36.91 28.85 -10.01
N ASP A 238 -37.91 28.60 -9.16
CA ASP A 238 -38.28 29.46 -8.04
C ASP A 238 -37.39 29.27 -6.81
N ASP A 239 -36.60 28.20 -6.74
CA ASP A 239 -35.68 27.96 -5.63
C ASP A 239 -34.34 28.68 -5.89
N PRO A 240 -33.91 29.62 -5.02
CA PRO A 240 -32.59 30.25 -5.17
C PRO A 240 -31.43 29.24 -5.16
N LYS A 241 -31.56 28.09 -4.47
CA LYS A 241 -30.52 27.06 -4.44
C LYS A 241 -30.32 26.39 -5.79
N TYR A 242 -31.34 26.33 -6.64
CA TYR A 242 -31.21 25.83 -8.01
C TYR A 242 -30.23 26.70 -8.81
N TRP A 243 -30.43 28.02 -8.78
CA TRP A 243 -29.57 28.99 -9.47
C TRP A 243 -28.18 29.11 -8.85
N GLU A 244 -28.06 28.95 -7.54
CA GLU A 244 -26.76 28.88 -6.86
C GLU A 244 -25.97 27.64 -7.30
N ALA A 245 -26.58 26.46 -7.25
CA ALA A 245 -25.94 25.20 -7.59
C ALA A 245 -25.53 25.13 -9.06
N ILE A 246 -26.40 25.59 -9.98
CA ILE A 246 -26.10 25.61 -11.41
C ILE A 246 -25.01 26.62 -11.77
N SER A 247 -24.99 27.79 -11.12
CA SER A 247 -23.96 28.81 -11.30
C SER A 247 -22.61 28.33 -10.76
N SER A 248 -22.61 27.68 -9.60
CA SER A 248 -21.43 27.04 -9.02
C SER A 248 -20.85 25.95 -9.95
N ALA A 249 -21.68 25.04 -10.47
CA ALA A 249 -21.24 24.01 -11.42
C ALA A 249 -20.71 24.62 -12.73
N LEU A 250 -21.34 25.68 -13.23
CA LEU A 250 -20.86 26.40 -14.41
C LEU A 250 -19.50 27.06 -14.16
N ALA A 251 -19.29 27.68 -13.00
CA ALA A 251 -18.05 28.39 -12.68
C ALA A 251 -16.80 27.51 -12.77
N VAL A 252 -16.91 26.20 -12.54
CA VAL A 252 -15.80 25.23 -12.67
C VAL A 252 -15.85 24.40 -13.95
N GLY A 253 -16.82 24.67 -14.84
CA GLY A 253 -16.91 24.06 -16.15
C GLY A 253 -17.51 22.64 -16.17
N TRP A 254 -18.39 22.29 -15.21
CA TRP A 254 -19.16 21.04 -15.20
C TRP A 254 -20.37 21.14 -16.14
N LEU A 255 -20.09 21.30 -17.44
CA LEU A 255 -21.08 21.69 -18.45
C LEU A 255 -22.24 20.70 -18.59
N GLU A 256 -21.97 19.39 -18.53
CA GLU A 256 -23.01 18.36 -18.62
C GLU A 256 -24.03 18.45 -17.48
N VAL A 257 -23.54 18.67 -16.24
CA VAL A 257 -24.38 18.86 -15.07
C VAL A 257 -25.26 20.10 -15.24
N VAL A 258 -24.66 21.20 -15.72
CA VAL A 258 -25.37 22.45 -15.96
C VAL A 258 -26.45 22.30 -17.02
N VAL A 259 -26.14 21.71 -18.17
CA VAL A 259 -27.10 21.47 -19.25
C VAL A 259 -28.22 20.53 -18.78
N LYS A 260 -27.88 19.49 -18.02
CA LYS A 260 -28.88 18.60 -17.41
C LYS A 260 -29.80 19.34 -16.46
N MET A 261 -29.27 20.22 -15.60
CA MET A 261 -30.06 21.04 -14.69
C MET A 261 -30.96 22.04 -15.44
N LEU A 262 -30.45 22.72 -16.48
CA LEU A 262 -31.27 23.60 -17.32
C LEU A 262 -32.44 22.86 -17.99
N ARG A 263 -32.23 21.60 -18.40
CA ARG A 263 -33.29 20.76 -18.98
C ARG A 263 -34.37 20.34 -17.98
N LEU A 264 -34.13 20.48 -16.68
CA LEU A 264 -35.15 20.24 -15.66
C LEU A 264 -36.09 21.44 -15.48
N HIS A 265 -35.73 22.62 -16.01
CA HIS A 265 -36.47 23.87 -15.89
C HIS A 265 -37.92 23.71 -16.38
N GLY A 266 -38.89 24.35 -15.71
CA GLY A 266 -40.32 24.16 -15.99
C GLY A 266 -40.71 24.48 -17.44
N SER A 267 -40.00 25.37 -18.11
CA SER A 267 -40.19 25.69 -19.53
C SER A 267 -40.05 24.48 -20.47
N TYR A 268 -39.21 23.49 -20.16
CA TYR A 268 -39.05 22.28 -20.97
C TYR A 268 -40.16 21.24 -20.78
N GLN A 269 -40.89 21.28 -19.66
CA GLN A 269 -41.96 20.31 -19.38
C GLN A 269 -43.20 20.57 -20.22
N ILE A 270 -43.37 21.78 -20.74
CA ILE A 270 -44.53 22.21 -21.54
C ILE A 270 -44.44 21.65 -22.99
N ASP A 271 -43.23 21.47 -23.53
CA ASP A 271 -43.01 20.92 -24.88
C ASP A 271 -43.23 19.40 -24.98
N GLN A 272 -43.27 18.66 -23.85
CA GLN A 272 -43.54 17.22 -23.86
C GLN A 272 -45.00 16.87 -24.20
N LEU A 273 -45.90 17.85 -24.28
CA LEU A 273 -47.30 17.67 -24.69
C LEU A 273 -47.50 17.72 -26.22
N GLY A 274 -46.45 17.99 -27.01
CA GLY A 274 -46.48 18.01 -28.48
C GLY A 274 -45.77 16.81 -29.12
N ASN A 275 -46.54 15.85 -29.62
CA ASN A 275 -46.19 14.69 -30.46
C ASN A 275 -44.73 14.52 -30.92
N ARG A 276 -44.09 13.44 -30.44
CA ARG A 276 -42.70 13.03 -30.69
C ARG A 276 -42.43 12.26 -32.00
N GLU A 277 -43.31 12.30 -33.00
CA GLU A 277 -43.13 11.47 -34.21
C GLU A 277 -42.85 12.24 -35.51
N GLU A 278 -42.95 13.59 -35.53
CA GLU A 278 -42.68 14.38 -36.75
C GLU A 278 -41.46 15.32 -36.64
N ILE A 279 -40.87 15.48 -35.45
CA ILE A 279 -39.77 16.43 -35.20
C ILE A 279 -38.38 15.83 -35.48
N ASP A 280 -38.21 14.51 -35.32
CA ASP A 280 -36.92 13.82 -35.58
C ASP A 280 -36.44 13.98 -37.04
N ALA A 281 -37.35 14.22 -38.00
CA ALA A 281 -37.02 14.46 -39.40
C ALA A 281 -36.65 15.93 -39.72
N ILE A 282 -37.01 16.87 -38.85
CA ILE A 282 -36.73 18.31 -39.01
C ILE A 282 -35.50 18.72 -38.18
N GLU A 283 -35.26 18.07 -37.04
CA GLU A 283 -34.11 18.29 -36.16
C GLU A 283 -32.77 18.06 -36.86
N PHE A 284 -32.66 17.05 -37.72
CA PHE A 284 -31.39 16.73 -38.39
C PHE A 284 -31.01 17.73 -39.51
N LYS A 285 -31.98 18.43 -40.10
CA LYS A 285 -31.74 19.33 -41.25
C LYS A 285 -31.46 20.78 -40.82
N ASN A 286 -31.89 21.20 -39.63
CA ASN A 286 -31.64 22.53 -39.09
C ASN A 286 -30.42 22.60 -38.14
N TYR A 287 -29.94 21.44 -37.66
CA TYR A 287 -28.72 21.32 -36.84
C TYR A 287 -27.46 21.91 -37.51
N SER A 288 -27.41 21.92 -38.84
CA SER A 288 -26.26 22.38 -39.63
C SER A 288 -26.26 23.88 -39.96
N ARG A 289 -27.26 24.67 -39.53
CA ARG A 289 -27.38 26.10 -39.88
C ARG A 289 -27.20 27.11 -38.75
N GLY A 290 -26.94 26.69 -37.52
CA GLY A 290 -26.46 27.59 -36.46
C GLY A 290 -27.42 28.72 -36.05
N THR A 291 -28.71 28.62 -36.37
CA THR A 291 -29.74 29.56 -35.93
C THR A 291 -30.51 28.94 -34.76
N PRO A 292 -30.53 29.57 -33.56
CA PRO A 292 -31.44 29.16 -32.50
C PRO A 292 -32.88 29.28 -33.02
N PHE A 293 -33.78 28.43 -32.52
CA PHE A 293 -35.22 28.60 -32.68
C PHE A 293 -35.65 29.90 -31.98
N MET A 294 -35.40 31.03 -32.63
CA MET A 294 -35.95 32.32 -32.25
C MET A 294 -37.16 32.53 -33.15
N VAL A 295 -38.35 32.55 -32.55
CA VAL A 295 -39.60 32.81 -33.27
C VAL A 295 -39.43 34.10 -34.10
N ASP A 296 -39.43 33.94 -35.42
CA ASP A 296 -39.32 35.03 -36.38
C ASP A 296 -40.37 36.12 -36.06
N PRO A 297 -40.01 37.41 -35.98
CA PRO A 297 -40.97 38.51 -35.85
C PRO A 297 -42.14 38.46 -36.84
N SER A 298 -42.00 37.74 -37.97
CA SER A 298 -43.09 37.45 -38.91
C SER A 298 -44.18 36.53 -38.34
N ILE A 299 -43.83 35.60 -37.44
CA ILE A 299 -44.74 34.71 -36.71
C ILE A 299 -45.57 35.51 -35.69
N MET A 300 -44.97 36.51 -35.03
CA MET A 300 -45.67 37.49 -34.20
C MET A 300 -46.78 38.24 -34.98
N GLN A 301 -46.53 38.58 -36.24
CA GLN A 301 -47.54 39.18 -37.11
C GLN A 301 -48.65 38.19 -37.48
N LYS A 302 -48.32 36.90 -37.68
CA LYS A 302 -49.28 35.83 -37.98
C LYS A 302 -50.14 35.47 -36.77
N LEU A 303 -49.58 35.34 -35.57
CA LEU A 303 -50.32 35.05 -34.33
C LEU A 303 -51.20 36.22 -33.90
N ARG A 304 -50.76 37.48 -34.10
CA ARG A 304 -51.65 38.66 -33.96
C ARG A 304 -52.82 38.62 -34.93
N LYS A 305 -52.62 38.13 -36.16
CA LYS A 305 -53.71 37.90 -37.13
C LYS A 305 -54.63 36.77 -36.67
N VAL A 306 -54.10 35.67 -36.15
CA VAL A 306 -54.88 34.53 -35.62
C VAL A 306 -55.71 34.94 -34.40
N SER A 307 -55.13 35.65 -33.43
CA SER A 307 -55.85 36.21 -32.28
C SER A 307 -56.92 37.21 -32.68
N ARG A 308 -56.67 38.06 -33.69
CA ARG A 308 -57.73 38.91 -34.28
C ARG A 308 -58.84 38.08 -34.90
N LYS A 309 -58.52 36.96 -35.55
CA LYS A 309 -59.49 36.02 -36.15
C LYS A 309 -60.31 35.29 -35.08
N ILE A 310 -59.67 34.80 -34.02
CA ILE A 310 -60.31 34.17 -32.86
C ILE A 310 -61.22 35.17 -32.14
N ARG A 311 -60.80 36.43 -31.97
CA ARG A 311 -61.66 37.51 -31.45
C ARG A 311 -62.90 37.75 -32.30
N LEU A 312 -62.75 37.73 -33.64
CA LEU A 312 -63.88 37.85 -34.58
C LEU A 312 -64.85 36.67 -34.46
N ILE A 313 -64.33 35.45 -34.33
CA ILE A 313 -65.13 34.23 -34.14
C ILE A 313 -65.87 34.27 -32.79
N LEU A 314 -65.17 34.54 -31.69
CA LEU A 314 -65.76 34.61 -30.35
C LEU A 314 -66.81 35.73 -30.23
N ARG A 315 -66.65 36.85 -30.96
CA ARG A 315 -67.69 37.88 -31.11
C ARG A 315 -68.91 37.39 -31.88
N ALA A 316 -68.72 36.60 -32.95
CA ALA A 316 -69.81 36.05 -33.74
C ALA A 316 -70.67 35.04 -32.96
N TYR A 317 -70.10 34.38 -31.94
CA TYR A 317 -70.80 33.45 -31.05
C TYR A 317 -71.31 34.07 -29.73
N GLY A 318 -71.26 35.41 -29.56
CA GLY A 318 -71.88 36.10 -28.43
C GLY A 318 -71.18 35.92 -27.06
N LEU A 319 -69.92 35.48 -27.04
CA LEU A 319 -69.16 35.25 -25.80
C LEU A 319 -68.75 36.57 -25.12
N LYS A 320 -68.89 36.61 -23.78
CA LYS A 320 -68.70 37.81 -22.93
C LYS A 320 -67.25 38.33 -22.94
N PHE A 321 -67.10 39.61 -22.57
CA PHE A 321 -65.82 40.33 -22.49
C PHE A 321 -64.70 39.59 -21.73
N GLY A 322 -65.05 38.81 -20.70
CA GLY A 322 -64.10 37.97 -19.94
C GLY A 322 -63.35 36.94 -20.78
N TYR A 323 -63.94 36.40 -21.86
CA TYR A 323 -63.26 35.47 -22.76
C TYR A 323 -62.20 36.16 -23.62
N PHE A 324 -62.38 37.45 -23.96
CA PHE A 324 -61.35 38.20 -24.69
C PHE A 324 -60.14 38.50 -23.81
N ILE A 325 -60.37 38.85 -22.53
CA ILE A 325 -59.30 39.00 -21.55
C ILE A 325 -58.57 37.67 -21.35
N ALA A 326 -59.31 36.55 -21.20
CA ALA A 326 -58.70 35.23 -21.05
C ALA A 326 -57.83 34.83 -22.26
N VAL A 327 -58.25 35.14 -23.49
CA VAL A 327 -57.45 34.86 -24.71
C VAL A 327 -56.22 35.76 -24.81
N ASP A 328 -56.35 37.05 -24.48
CA ASP A 328 -55.21 37.97 -24.50
C ASP A 328 -54.20 37.65 -23.38
N VAL A 329 -54.69 37.27 -22.17
CA VAL A 329 -53.85 36.79 -21.05
C VAL A 329 -53.19 35.46 -21.40
N ALA A 330 -53.92 34.49 -21.97
CA ALA A 330 -53.35 33.20 -22.37
C ALA A 330 -52.30 33.36 -23.49
N MET A 331 -52.53 34.25 -24.47
CA MET A 331 -51.50 34.57 -25.46
C MET A 331 -50.27 35.23 -24.84
N LEU A 332 -50.46 36.21 -23.94
CA LEU A 332 -49.34 36.87 -23.27
C LEU A 332 -48.52 35.89 -22.42
N LEU A 333 -49.19 35.02 -21.66
CA LEU A 333 -48.53 33.95 -20.89
C LEU A 333 -47.81 32.95 -21.81
N PHE A 334 -48.43 32.55 -22.91
CA PHE A 334 -47.78 31.69 -23.91
C PHE A 334 -46.52 32.33 -24.51
N PHE A 335 -46.57 33.63 -24.86
CA PHE A 335 -45.39 34.32 -25.40
C PHE A 335 -44.29 34.55 -24.38
N SER A 336 -44.64 34.85 -23.13
CA SER A 336 -43.66 34.95 -22.04
C SER A 336 -42.96 33.61 -21.84
N ASN A 337 -43.71 32.51 -21.80
CA ASN A 337 -43.16 31.15 -21.63
C ASN A 337 -42.29 30.71 -22.82
N GLU A 338 -42.68 31.03 -24.06
CA GLU A 338 -41.87 30.76 -25.26
C GLU A 338 -40.57 31.57 -25.27
N THR A 339 -40.61 32.83 -24.81
CA THR A 339 -39.42 33.68 -24.72
C THR A 339 -38.48 33.18 -23.62
N GLU A 340 -39.05 32.78 -22.48
CA GLU A 340 -38.33 32.15 -21.38
C GLU A 340 -37.65 30.85 -21.83
N ASN A 341 -38.39 29.94 -22.48
CA ASN A 341 -37.86 28.71 -23.06
C ASN A 341 -36.73 29.01 -24.06
N GLY A 342 -36.94 29.97 -24.97
CA GLY A 342 -35.94 30.38 -25.95
C GLY A 342 -34.67 30.95 -25.32
N LEU A 343 -34.76 31.67 -24.20
CA LEU A 343 -33.60 32.16 -23.46
C LEU A 343 -32.86 31.02 -22.74
N VAL A 344 -33.59 30.12 -22.07
CA VAL A 344 -33.01 28.95 -21.41
C VAL A 344 -32.28 28.06 -22.43
N GLU A 345 -32.91 27.75 -23.56
CA GLU A 345 -32.31 26.96 -24.65
C GLU A 345 -31.11 27.68 -25.28
N ALA A 346 -31.19 29.00 -25.52
CA ALA A 346 -30.06 29.76 -26.05
C ALA A 346 -28.83 29.70 -25.12
N VAL A 347 -29.03 29.81 -23.81
CA VAL A 347 -27.97 29.67 -22.81
C VAL A 347 -27.45 28.24 -22.76
N ALA A 348 -28.33 27.22 -22.78
CA ALA A 348 -27.93 25.82 -22.82
C ALA A 348 -27.08 25.47 -24.05
N VAL A 349 -27.43 26.01 -25.22
CA VAL A 349 -26.65 25.86 -26.47
C VAL A 349 -25.29 26.54 -26.36
N LEU A 350 -25.22 27.76 -25.80
CA LEU A 350 -23.94 28.45 -25.61
C LEU A 350 -23.03 27.64 -24.67
N ILE A 351 -23.56 27.09 -23.59
CA ILE A 351 -22.80 26.25 -22.65
C ILE A 351 -22.33 24.97 -23.32
N SER A 352 -23.21 24.29 -24.06
CA SER A 352 -22.88 23.06 -24.80
C SER A 352 -21.83 23.29 -25.90
N LYS A 353 -21.69 24.53 -26.38
CA LYS A 353 -20.70 24.95 -27.39
C LYS A 353 -19.50 25.68 -26.80
N MET A 354 -19.33 25.67 -25.47
CA MET A 354 -18.15 26.28 -24.85
C MET A 354 -16.88 25.65 -25.43
N PRO A 355 -15.96 26.44 -26.03
CA PRO A 355 -14.72 25.90 -26.57
C PRO A 355 -13.83 25.36 -25.45
N ARG A 356 -13.28 24.16 -25.61
CA ARG A 356 -12.38 23.49 -24.68
C ARG A 356 -11.11 23.06 -25.40
N MET A 357 -9.95 23.31 -24.80
CA MET A 357 -8.68 22.97 -25.44
C MET A 357 -8.26 21.58 -24.99
N ARG A 358 -8.70 20.51 -25.66
CA ARG A 358 -8.48 19.13 -25.22
C ARG A 358 -8.48 18.15 -26.42
N PRO A 359 -7.98 16.90 -26.29
CA PRO A 359 -8.10 15.92 -27.36
C PRO A 359 -9.58 15.56 -27.52
N GLU A 360 -9.99 15.12 -28.71
CA GLU A 360 -11.40 14.77 -28.95
C GLU A 360 -11.89 13.73 -27.94
N ILE A 361 -12.96 14.10 -27.21
CA ILE A 361 -13.69 13.26 -26.24
C ILE A 361 -15.16 13.19 -26.68
N GLU A 362 -15.89 12.22 -26.13
CA GLU A 362 -17.32 11.95 -26.25
C GLU A 362 -18.24 13.18 -26.19
N GLU A 363 -19.43 13.03 -26.77
CA GLU A 363 -20.48 14.05 -26.87
C GLU A 363 -20.87 14.65 -25.51
N GLY A 364 -20.86 15.99 -25.38
CA GLY A 364 -21.44 16.69 -24.22
C GLY A 364 -20.51 17.61 -23.42
N LYS A 365 -19.18 17.55 -23.62
CA LYS A 365 -18.19 18.33 -22.85
C LYS A 365 -17.70 19.61 -23.55
N GLY A 366 -18.55 20.27 -24.32
CA GLY A 366 -18.15 21.44 -25.11
C GLY A 366 -17.51 21.10 -26.46
N GLU A 367 -17.15 22.11 -27.24
CA GLU A 367 -16.48 21.94 -28.53
C GLU A 367 -14.96 21.82 -28.32
N CYS A 368 -14.38 20.67 -28.66
CA CYS A 368 -12.97 20.39 -28.42
C CYS A 368 -12.07 20.91 -29.56
N TYR A 369 -10.97 21.55 -29.18
CA TYR A 369 -9.96 22.09 -30.09
C TYR A 369 -8.56 21.61 -29.71
N ARG A 370 -7.85 21.00 -30.66
CA ARG A 370 -6.49 20.46 -30.45
C ARG A 370 -5.40 21.52 -30.63
N VAL A 371 -5.67 22.55 -31.43
CA VAL A 371 -4.68 23.57 -31.82
C VAL A 371 -5.07 24.92 -31.24
N LYS A 372 -4.10 25.60 -30.62
CA LYS A 372 -4.30 26.89 -29.94
C LYS A 372 -4.95 27.99 -30.81
N PRO A 373 -4.58 28.21 -32.08
CA PRO A 373 -5.20 29.26 -32.90
C PRO A 373 -6.68 29.03 -33.15
N ASP A 374 -7.08 27.78 -33.42
CA ASP A 374 -8.48 27.42 -33.67
C ASP A 374 -9.32 27.60 -32.40
N PHE A 375 -8.77 27.18 -31.25
CA PHE A 375 -9.39 27.43 -29.95
C PHE A 375 -9.61 28.93 -29.71
N ILE A 376 -8.59 29.78 -29.91
CA ILE A 376 -8.70 31.23 -29.66
C ILE A 376 -9.81 31.84 -30.52
N LYS A 377 -9.82 31.49 -31.81
CA LYS A 377 -10.86 31.98 -32.74
C LYS A 377 -12.26 31.55 -32.32
N ALA A 378 -12.42 30.29 -31.91
CA ALA A 378 -13.70 29.77 -31.42
C ALA A 378 -14.11 30.45 -30.10
N TRP A 379 -13.16 30.62 -29.17
CA TRP A 379 -13.35 31.26 -27.87
C TRP A 379 -13.80 32.72 -28.00
N GLU A 380 -13.15 33.51 -28.85
CA GLU A 380 -13.53 34.90 -29.12
C GLU A 380 -14.92 34.99 -29.77
N LYS A 381 -15.21 34.11 -30.74
CA LYS A 381 -16.52 34.03 -31.39
C LYS A 381 -17.62 33.66 -30.39
N TRP A 382 -17.36 32.69 -29.53
CA TRP A 382 -18.28 32.24 -28.49
C TRP A 382 -18.58 33.37 -27.49
N ARG A 383 -17.55 34.08 -27.00
CA ARG A 383 -17.73 35.26 -26.14
C ARG A 383 -18.52 36.37 -26.82
N ALA A 384 -18.29 36.62 -28.11
CA ALA A 384 -19.06 37.62 -28.85
C ALA A 384 -20.55 37.25 -28.97
N GLN A 385 -20.87 35.95 -29.08
CA GLN A 385 -22.26 35.47 -29.06
C GLN A 385 -22.91 35.68 -27.70
N ILE A 386 -22.18 35.44 -26.61
CA ILE A 386 -22.65 35.71 -25.25
C ILE A 386 -22.93 37.19 -25.04
N THR A 387 -22.00 38.08 -25.41
CA THR A 387 -22.20 39.54 -25.32
C THR A 387 -23.40 40.00 -26.14
N LYS A 388 -23.60 39.41 -27.33
CA LYS A 388 -24.77 39.72 -28.17
C LYS A 388 -26.08 39.31 -27.49
N LEU A 389 -26.11 38.16 -26.84
CA LEU A 389 -27.28 37.69 -26.09
C LEU A 389 -27.53 38.56 -24.86
N ASP A 390 -26.49 38.92 -24.10
CA ASP A 390 -26.56 39.78 -22.91
C ASP A 390 -27.16 41.17 -23.23
N CYS A 391 -26.81 41.74 -24.39
CA CYS A 391 -27.37 43.01 -24.87
C CYS A 391 -28.73 42.91 -25.58
N SER A 392 -29.34 41.72 -25.66
CA SER A 392 -30.57 41.52 -26.42
C SER A 392 -31.81 42.10 -25.73
N SER A 393 -32.84 42.47 -26.49
CA SER A 393 -34.12 42.95 -25.94
C SER A 393 -34.99 41.84 -25.37
N PHE A 394 -34.63 40.56 -25.58
CA PHE A 394 -35.37 39.40 -25.09
C PHE A 394 -35.43 39.34 -23.55
N TRP A 395 -34.45 39.91 -22.84
CA TRP A 395 -34.46 39.98 -21.37
C TRP A 395 -35.63 40.78 -20.81
N VAL A 396 -36.09 41.81 -21.53
CA VAL A 396 -37.22 42.65 -21.10
C VAL A 396 -38.54 41.90 -21.30
N GLN A 397 -38.56 40.91 -22.20
CA GLN A 397 -39.74 40.12 -22.56
C GLN A 397 -39.88 38.83 -21.71
N CYS A 398 -38.88 38.52 -20.90
CA CYS A 398 -38.96 37.44 -19.91
C CYS A 398 -39.55 38.00 -18.61
N ASP A 399 -40.79 37.60 -18.30
CA ASP A 399 -41.51 38.05 -17.11
C ASP A 399 -41.04 37.30 -15.83
N HIS A 400 -40.50 36.09 -15.97
CA HIS A 400 -40.01 35.31 -14.84
C HIS A 400 -38.71 35.90 -14.28
N HIS A 401 -38.84 36.56 -13.12
CA HIS A 401 -37.73 37.31 -12.51
C HIS A 401 -36.53 36.41 -12.18
N GLN A 402 -36.76 35.26 -11.53
CA GLN A 402 -35.66 34.38 -11.11
C GLN A 402 -34.93 33.74 -12.30
N THR A 403 -35.65 33.27 -13.32
CA THR A 403 -35.05 32.82 -14.58
C THR A 403 -34.21 33.90 -15.24
N ARG A 404 -34.72 35.12 -15.33
CA ARG A 404 -33.97 36.24 -15.92
C ARG A 404 -32.68 36.55 -15.16
N GLU A 405 -32.75 36.68 -13.84
CA GLU A 405 -31.57 36.98 -13.01
C GLU A 405 -30.57 35.82 -13.01
N GLY A 406 -31.06 34.59 -12.91
CA GLY A 406 -30.25 33.37 -12.94
C GLY A 406 -29.48 33.21 -14.25
N LEU A 407 -30.16 33.31 -15.40
CA LEU A 407 -29.52 33.24 -16.72
C LEU A 407 -28.54 34.40 -16.94
N LYS A 408 -28.86 35.62 -16.49
CA LYS A 408 -27.92 36.75 -16.57
C LYS A 408 -26.66 36.50 -15.74
N ASN A 409 -26.79 35.97 -14.52
CA ASN A 409 -25.64 35.59 -13.72
C ASN A 409 -24.77 34.55 -14.45
N MET A 410 -25.38 33.54 -15.08
CA MET A 410 -24.65 32.56 -15.90
C MET A 410 -23.89 33.19 -17.07
N LEU A 411 -24.45 34.21 -17.74
CA LEU A 411 -23.74 34.96 -18.79
C LEU A 411 -22.54 35.72 -18.22
N GLN A 412 -22.69 36.35 -17.05
CA GLN A 412 -21.57 37.05 -16.40
C GLN A 412 -20.44 36.09 -16.02
N ILE A 413 -20.76 34.87 -15.57
CA ILE A 413 -19.79 33.80 -15.33
C ILE A 413 -19.05 33.43 -16.63
N MET A 414 -19.79 33.17 -17.72
CA MET A 414 -19.19 32.80 -19.01
C MET A 414 -18.35 33.93 -19.64
N LEU A 415 -18.67 35.20 -19.35
CA LEU A 415 -17.87 36.36 -19.74
C LEU A 415 -16.64 36.56 -18.83
N GLY A 416 -16.52 35.82 -17.74
CA GLY A 416 -15.39 35.90 -16.81
C GLY A 416 -15.44 37.12 -15.89
N ASN A 417 -16.63 37.52 -15.44
CA ASN A 417 -16.78 38.58 -14.43
C ASN A 417 -16.22 38.10 -13.07
N SER A 418 -15.11 38.70 -12.62
CA SER A 418 -14.39 38.28 -11.40
C SER A 418 -15.27 38.26 -10.14
N ASP A 419 -16.17 39.23 -9.98
CA ASP A 419 -17.03 39.32 -8.80
C ASP A 419 -18.06 38.19 -8.80
N SER A 420 -18.62 37.89 -9.98
CA SER A 420 -19.56 36.78 -10.16
C SER A 420 -18.88 35.43 -9.89
N LEU A 421 -17.68 35.21 -10.45
CA LEU A 421 -16.89 33.99 -10.21
C LEU A 421 -16.53 33.81 -8.73
N CYS A 422 -16.13 34.88 -8.06
CA CYS A 422 -15.82 34.87 -6.63
C CYS A 422 -17.06 34.57 -5.78
N ALA A 423 -18.23 35.11 -6.15
CA ALA A 423 -19.48 34.86 -5.43
C ALA A 423 -19.96 33.40 -5.58
N THR A 424 -19.79 32.79 -6.76
CA THR A 424 -20.31 31.45 -7.06
C THR A 424 -19.41 30.30 -6.64
N THR A 425 -18.12 30.55 -6.42
CA THR A 425 -17.14 29.54 -5.95
C THR A 425 -17.06 29.51 -4.43
N CYS A 426 -16.82 28.33 -3.88
CA CYS A 426 -16.80 28.04 -2.45
C CYS A 426 -15.39 28.11 -1.87
N ASN A 427 -14.38 27.66 -2.61
CA ASN A 427 -12.98 27.65 -2.17
C ASN A 427 -12.03 28.22 -3.22
N TRP A 428 -10.78 28.47 -2.83
CA TRP A 428 -9.80 29.10 -3.72
C TRP A 428 -9.41 28.22 -4.91
N THR A 429 -9.48 26.89 -4.78
CA THR A 429 -9.13 25.96 -5.87
C THR A 429 -10.19 26.00 -6.97
N GLU A 430 -11.47 26.01 -6.59
CA GLU A 430 -12.59 26.24 -7.52
C GLU A 430 -12.47 27.60 -8.22
N LEU A 431 -12.16 28.67 -7.47
CA LEU A 431 -11.96 30.01 -8.03
C LEU A 431 -10.75 30.05 -8.99
N PHE A 432 -9.64 29.41 -8.62
CA PHE A 432 -8.45 29.30 -9.44
C PHE A 432 -8.75 28.63 -10.78
N ILE A 433 -9.44 27.49 -10.77
CA ILE A 433 -9.85 26.79 -11.99
C ILE A 433 -10.81 27.66 -12.82
N SER A 434 -11.74 28.35 -12.17
CA SER A 434 -12.65 29.28 -12.84
C SER A 434 -11.93 30.41 -13.58
N HIS A 435 -10.90 30.99 -12.96
CA HIS A 435 -10.03 31.98 -13.61
C HIS A 435 -9.30 31.41 -14.84
N LEU A 436 -8.80 30.17 -14.74
CA LEU A 436 -8.15 29.51 -15.86
C LEU A 436 -9.14 29.29 -17.01
N LEU A 437 -10.38 28.88 -16.73
CA LEU A 437 -11.38 28.65 -17.77
C LEU A 437 -11.86 29.95 -18.44
N TYR A 438 -12.36 30.91 -17.68
CA TYR A 438 -13.14 32.01 -18.24
C TYR A 438 -12.34 33.30 -18.50
N ILE A 439 -11.19 33.47 -17.86
CA ILE A 439 -10.41 34.72 -17.91
C ILE A 439 -9.07 34.49 -18.62
N ARG A 440 -8.31 33.45 -18.24
CA ARG A 440 -6.96 33.19 -18.74
C ARG A 440 -6.74 31.72 -19.10
N PRO A 441 -7.32 31.23 -20.20
CA PRO A 441 -7.15 29.84 -20.68
C PRO A 441 -5.69 29.49 -21.03
N PHE A 442 -4.85 30.50 -21.26
CA PHE A 442 -3.42 30.33 -21.51
C PHE A 442 -2.58 31.11 -20.49
N THR A 443 -2.56 30.62 -19.25
CA THR A 443 -1.59 31.11 -18.26
C THR A 443 -0.22 30.52 -18.57
N LEU A 444 0.76 31.36 -18.92
CA LEU A 444 2.12 30.92 -19.28
C LEU A 444 2.93 30.56 -18.02
N GLY A 445 3.23 29.29 -17.82
CA GLY A 445 4.16 28.80 -16.78
C GLY A 445 3.57 28.70 -15.38
N LEU A 446 4.20 27.87 -14.54
CA LEU A 446 3.73 27.59 -13.17
C LEU A 446 3.85 28.81 -12.25
N GLU A 447 4.85 29.67 -12.43
CA GLU A 447 4.98 30.93 -11.67
C GLU A 447 3.71 31.81 -11.77
N ASN A 448 3.17 31.98 -12.98
CA ASN A 448 1.94 32.78 -13.17
C ASN A 448 0.71 32.08 -12.58
N MET A 449 0.67 30.75 -12.64
CA MET A 449 -0.37 29.95 -11.99
C MET A 449 -0.29 30.08 -10.47
N HIS A 450 0.92 30.06 -9.90
CA HIS A 450 1.16 30.26 -8.48
C HIS A 450 0.70 31.65 -8.01
N ASN A 451 1.08 32.70 -8.74
CA ASN A 451 0.63 34.08 -8.47
C ASN A 451 -0.90 34.21 -8.54
N LEU A 452 -1.55 33.51 -9.47
CA LEU A 452 -3.00 33.47 -9.56
C LEU A 452 -3.63 32.71 -8.39
N ALA A 453 -3.07 31.56 -8.01
CA ALA A 453 -3.52 30.78 -6.85
C ALA A 453 -3.42 31.60 -5.55
N GLN A 454 -2.30 32.30 -5.32
CA GLN A 454 -2.12 33.19 -4.18
C GLN A 454 -3.20 34.29 -4.11
N LYS A 455 -3.55 34.91 -5.25
CA LYS A 455 -4.64 35.89 -5.32
C LYS A 455 -5.99 35.26 -4.99
N CYS A 456 -6.27 34.05 -5.49
CA CYS A 456 -7.50 33.33 -5.18
C CYS A 456 -7.58 32.99 -3.68
N MET A 457 -6.47 32.62 -3.05
CA MET A 457 -6.40 32.36 -1.61
C MET A 457 -6.64 33.61 -0.76
N GLN A 458 -6.18 34.79 -1.21
CA GLN A 458 -6.49 36.06 -0.55
C GLN A 458 -8.00 36.38 -0.60
N LEU A 459 -8.66 36.04 -1.71
CA LEU A 459 -10.10 36.26 -1.88
C LEU A 459 -10.95 35.21 -1.16
N LYS A 460 -10.45 33.97 -1.03
CA LYS A 460 -11.12 32.85 -0.37
C LYS A 460 -10.17 32.14 0.63
N PRO A 461 -9.89 32.76 1.80
CA PRO A 461 -9.02 32.16 2.80
C PRO A 461 -9.61 30.86 3.33
N THR A 462 -8.81 29.81 3.44
CA THR A 462 -9.26 28.51 3.96
C THR A 462 -8.86 28.37 5.44
N ALA A 463 -9.83 28.08 6.31
CA ALA A 463 -9.62 27.99 7.76
C ALA A 463 -8.83 26.74 8.20
N SER A 464 -8.84 25.67 7.40
CA SER A 464 -8.02 24.48 7.59
C SER A 464 -7.33 24.15 6.27
N ALA A 465 -6.01 24.28 6.23
CA ALA A 465 -5.28 24.04 5.00
C ALA A 465 -5.25 22.52 4.70
N LEU A 466 -6.05 22.12 3.71
CA LEU A 466 -6.27 20.74 3.33
C LEU A 466 -4.99 20.13 2.76
N ARG A 467 -4.75 18.83 3.02
CA ARG A 467 -3.58 18.09 2.53
C ARG A 467 -3.31 18.26 1.02
N LEU A 468 -4.36 18.14 0.20
CA LEU A 468 -4.27 18.32 -1.25
C LEU A 468 -3.95 19.76 -1.67
N THR A 469 -4.47 20.76 -0.92
CA THR A 469 -4.21 22.17 -1.23
C THR A 469 -2.76 22.55 -1.01
N HIS A 470 -2.11 22.05 0.05
CA HIS A 470 -0.68 22.28 0.26
C HIS A 470 0.19 21.62 -0.81
N LEU A 471 -0.17 20.39 -1.20
CA LEU A 471 0.52 19.72 -2.30
C LEU A 471 0.41 20.55 -3.58
N LEU A 472 -0.80 20.95 -3.98
CA LEU A 472 -1.00 21.78 -5.16
C LEU A 472 -0.24 23.10 -5.11
N ILE A 473 -0.20 23.79 -3.96
CA ILE A 473 0.57 25.03 -3.78
C ILE A 473 2.07 24.77 -3.95
N GLY A 474 2.60 23.68 -3.38
CA GLY A 474 4.00 23.28 -3.53
C GLY A 474 4.37 22.97 -4.98
N ILE A 475 3.47 22.29 -5.71
CA ILE A 475 3.62 22.00 -7.13
C ILE A 475 3.64 23.28 -7.95
N LEU A 476 2.65 24.17 -7.75
CA LEU A 476 2.59 25.45 -8.46
C LEU A 476 3.79 26.35 -8.16
N GLY A 477 4.33 26.28 -6.95
CA GLY A 477 5.52 27.02 -6.54
C GLY A 477 6.85 26.42 -7.01
N GLU A 478 6.82 25.35 -7.81
CA GLU A 478 8.00 24.63 -8.33
C GLU A 478 9.02 24.23 -7.25
N ASN A 479 8.54 23.96 -6.03
CA ASN A 479 9.40 23.63 -4.90
C ASN A 479 9.31 22.12 -4.58
N ASN A 480 10.24 21.36 -5.13
CA ASN A 480 10.31 19.91 -4.96
C ASN A 480 10.47 19.49 -3.48
N GLU A 481 11.17 20.28 -2.66
CA GLU A 481 11.35 19.96 -1.23
C GLU A 481 10.04 20.09 -0.45
N VAL A 482 9.26 21.14 -0.74
CA VAL A 482 7.92 21.33 -0.15
C VAL A 482 6.98 20.22 -0.61
N VAL A 483 7.02 19.85 -1.89
CA VAL A 483 6.24 18.73 -2.43
C VAL A 483 6.58 17.41 -1.72
N LEU A 484 7.86 17.10 -1.53
CA LEU A 484 8.30 15.90 -0.81
C LEU A 484 7.89 15.94 0.67
N ALA A 485 8.03 17.09 1.34
CA ALA A 485 7.61 17.27 2.72
C ALA A 485 6.10 17.03 2.89
N GLU A 486 5.29 17.56 1.96
CA GLU A 486 3.85 17.34 1.94
C GLU A 486 3.48 15.89 1.61
N CYS A 487 4.13 15.26 0.64
CA CYS A 487 3.99 13.83 0.35
C CYS A 487 4.23 12.97 1.60
N SER A 488 5.32 13.24 2.32
CA SER A 488 5.68 12.56 3.57
C SER A 488 4.63 12.76 4.66
N ARG A 489 4.27 14.02 4.92
CA ARG A 489 3.43 14.43 6.05
C ARG A 489 1.97 14.03 5.86
N SER A 490 1.47 14.17 4.63
CA SER A 490 0.05 14.08 4.33
C SER A 490 -0.38 12.70 3.81
N PHE A 491 0.52 11.98 3.15
CA PHE A 491 0.21 10.75 2.40
C PHE A 491 1.11 9.56 2.76
N GLY A 492 2.14 9.77 3.58
CA GLY A 492 2.97 8.71 4.17
C GLY A 492 4.14 8.26 3.31
N SER A 493 4.92 7.31 3.85
CA SER A 493 6.19 6.85 3.26
C SER A 493 6.01 6.14 1.91
N TRP A 494 4.86 5.50 1.67
CA TRP A 494 4.57 4.87 0.37
C TRP A 494 4.50 5.94 -0.73
N MET A 495 3.68 6.98 -0.53
CA MET A 495 3.55 8.07 -1.50
C MET A 495 4.92 8.68 -1.81
N LEU A 496 5.71 8.94 -0.79
CA LEU A 496 7.01 9.58 -0.94
C LEU A 496 8.02 8.70 -1.71
N ALA A 497 8.10 7.40 -1.40
CA ALA A 497 9.00 6.48 -2.09
C ALA A 497 8.69 6.34 -3.59
N HIS A 498 7.41 6.54 -3.96
CA HIS A 498 6.92 6.38 -5.33
C HIS A 498 6.79 7.72 -6.09
N ALA A 499 6.49 8.83 -5.43
CA ALA A 499 6.37 10.17 -6.03
C ALA A 499 7.70 10.68 -6.60
N ILE A 500 8.83 10.22 -6.06
CA ILE A 500 10.16 10.53 -6.61
C ILE A 500 10.28 10.05 -8.08
N GLU A 501 9.64 8.95 -8.43
CA GLU A 501 9.63 8.47 -9.83
C GLU A 501 8.87 9.45 -10.75
N LEU A 502 7.77 10.05 -10.27
CA LEU A 502 7.02 11.06 -11.02
C LEU A 502 7.80 12.37 -11.14
N LEU A 503 8.38 12.86 -10.04
CA LEU A 503 9.18 14.09 -10.00
C LEU A 503 10.38 14.06 -10.97
N THR A 504 10.96 12.87 -11.16
CA THR A 504 12.14 12.67 -12.01
C THR A 504 11.79 12.34 -13.47
N ALA A 505 10.51 12.15 -13.81
CA ALA A 505 10.10 11.70 -15.14
C ALA A 505 10.56 12.64 -16.27
N GLY A 506 10.46 13.95 -16.04
CA GLY A 506 10.70 14.97 -17.07
C GLY A 506 11.68 16.09 -16.69
N SER A 507 12.37 16.00 -15.55
CA SER A 507 13.24 17.07 -15.04
C SER A 507 14.63 16.56 -14.67
N ASP A 508 15.63 16.95 -15.47
CA ASP A 508 17.05 16.66 -15.19
C ASP A 508 17.51 17.32 -13.88
N GLN A 509 16.95 18.48 -13.54
CA GLN A 509 17.26 19.16 -12.28
C GLN A 509 16.75 18.35 -11.08
N ALA A 510 15.51 17.83 -11.16
CA ALA A 510 14.96 16.98 -10.11
C ALA A 510 15.71 15.65 -10.02
N GLU A 511 16.09 15.06 -11.16
CA GLU A 511 16.92 13.85 -11.21
C GLU A 511 18.23 14.05 -10.46
N ASN A 512 18.96 15.12 -10.77
CA ASN A 512 20.22 15.44 -10.10
C ASN A 512 20.01 15.68 -8.60
N LEU A 513 19.06 16.54 -8.22
CA LEU A 513 18.80 16.88 -6.82
C LEU A 513 18.44 15.64 -5.97
N LEU A 514 17.62 14.73 -6.51
CA LEU A 514 17.06 13.61 -5.76
C LEU A 514 17.96 12.37 -5.75
N HIS A 515 18.83 12.22 -6.75
CA HIS A 515 19.75 11.09 -6.86
C HIS A 515 21.20 11.44 -6.49
N GLU A 516 21.56 12.71 -6.33
CA GLU A 516 22.88 13.13 -5.83
C GLU A 516 23.11 12.67 -4.39
N GLU A 517 24.32 12.18 -4.12
CA GLU A 517 24.74 11.73 -2.80
C GLU A 517 25.04 12.94 -1.90
N GLN A 518 24.37 13.02 -0.75
CA GLN A 518 24.56 14.12 0.18
C GLN A 518 25.37 13.67 1.40
N TYR A 519 26.44 14.39 1.72
CA TYR A 519 27.28 14.08 2.88
C TYR A 519 26.52 14.19 4.21
N SER A 520 25.61 15.17 4.31
CA SER A 520 24.71 15.36 5.47
C SER A 520 23.80 14.15 5.73
N LEU A 521 23.51 13.36 4.69
CA LEU A 521 22.70 12.14 4.79
C LEU A 521 23.55 10.88 4.98
N GLY A 522 24.86 11.01 5.18
CA GLY A 522 25.77 9.87 5.29
C GLY A 522 26.15 9.26 3.93
N GLY A 523 26.16 10.07 2.86
CA GLY A 523 26.57 9.65 1.52
C GLY A 523 25.51 8.87 0.76
N ILE A 524 24.24 9.04 1.10
CA ILE A 524 23.09 8.52 0.34
C ILE A 524 22.32 9.67 -0.30
N SER A 525 21.53 9.34 -1.31
CA SER A 525 20.62 10.30 -1.96
C SER A 525 19.28 10.40 -1.26
N MET A 526 18.52 11.46 -1.55
CA MET A 526 17.15 11.62 -1.04
C MET A 526 16.23 10.49 -1.54
N ALA A 527 16.40 10.03 -2.78
CA ALA A 527 15.68 8.87 -3.30
C ALA A 527 15.98 7.59 -2.49
N GLU A 528 17.26 7.34 -2.20
CA GLU A 528 17.66 6.18 -1.40
C GLU A 528 17.13 6.28 0.05
N LEU A 529 17.24 7.44 0.70
CA LEU A 529 16.73 7.68 2.05
C LEU A 529 15.25 7.31 2.18
N HIS A 530 14.40 7.81 1.29
CA HIS A 530 12.95 7.58 1.39
C HIS A 530 12.56 6.14 1.09
N ARG A 531 13.27 5.45 0.18
CA ARG A 531 13.09 4.01 -0.06
C ARG A 531 13.52 3.18 1.16
N LEU A 532 14.62 3.54 1.84
CA LEU A 532 15.04 2.88 3.08
C LEU A 532 14.00 3.05 4.19
N VAL A 533 13.47 4.27 4.36
CA VAL A 533 12.40 4.56 5.33
C VAL A 533 11.16 3.73 5.02
N TYR A 534 10.72 3.69 3.76
CA TYR A 534 9.56 2.90 3.38
C TYR A 534 9.78 1.39 3.58
N ALA A 535 10.97 0.88 3.26
CA ALA A 535 11.33 -0.51 3.53
C ALA A 535 11.31 -0.86 5.03
N GLN A 536 11.69 0.07 5.91
CA GLN A 536 11.56 -0.10 7.35
C GLN A 536 10.10 -0.14 7.80
N VAL A 537 9.24 0.71 7.23
CA VAL A 537 7.80 0.69 7.47
C VAL A 537 7.21 -0.65 7.05
N LEU A 538 7.53 -1.14 5.85
CA LEU A 538 7.12 -2.47 5.37
C LEU A 538 7.59 -3.59 6.31
N SER A 539 8.80 -3.48 6.83
CA SER A 539 9.41 -4.48 7.72
C SER A 539 8.86 -4.48 9.15
N SER A 540 8.12 -3.43 9.53
CA SER A 540 7.44 -3.35 10.83
C SER A 540 6.25 -4.31 10.94
N HIS A 541 5.64 -4.66 9.80
CA HIS A 541 4.40 -5.41 9.77
C HIS A 541 4.61 -6.85 9.27
N VAL A 542 4.06 -7.83 10.00
CA VAL A 542 4.25 -9.28 9.81
C VAL A 542 3.82 -9.77 8.41
N LEU A 543 2.85 -9.10 7.80
CA LEU A 543 2.35 -9.44 6.47
C LEU A 543 3.02 -8.69 5.32
N THR A 544 3.88 -7.69 5.54
CA THR A 544 4.45 -6.87 4.45
C THR A 544 5.98 -6.86 4.44
N TRP A 545 6.64 -7.37 5.47
CA TRP A 545 8.12 -7.39 5.50
C TRP A 545 8.74 -8.17 4.34
N GLN A 546 8.04 -9.14 3.76
CA GLN A 546 8.52 -9.96 2.63
C GLN A 546 8.74 -9.16 1.34
N ILE A 547 8.09 -8.00 1.20
CA ILE A 547 8.22 -7.15 0.01
C ILE A 547 9.24 -6.01 0.20
N ALA A 548 9.70 -5.77 1.43
CA ALA A 548 10.75 -4.79 1.71
C ALA A 548 12.07 -5.03 0.95
N PRO A 549 12.55 -6.29 0.75
CA PRO A 549 13.80 -6.55 0.05
C PRO A 549 13.87 -5.97 -1.37
N ILE A 550 12.76 -5.92 -2.10
CA ILE A 550 12.71 -5.38 -3.48
C ILE A 550 13.03 -3.88 -3.51
N TYR A 551 12.52 -3.12 -2.53
CA TYR A 551 12.88 -1.71 -2.36
C TYR A 551 14.34 -1.57 -1.93
N LEU A 552 14.81 -2.41 -1.01
CA LEU A 552 16.19 -2.37 -0.52
C LEU A 552 17.22 -2.70 -1.62
N THR A 553 16.91 -3.60 -2.54
CA THR A 553 17.82 -3.88 -3.67
C THR A 553 17.93 -2.76 -4.68
N SER A 554 16.98 -1.82 -4.70
CA SER A 554 17.09 -0.60 -5.49
C SER A 554 17.93 0.50 -4.82
N CYS A 555 18.40 0.27 -3.58
CA CYS A 555 19.24 1.19 -2.81
C CYS A 555 20.71 0.74 -2.90
N MET A 556 21.56 1.51 -3.56
CA MET A 556 22.92 1.08 -3.92
C MET A 556 23.91 1.09 -2.76
N LYS A 557 23.72 1.93 -1.73
CA LYS A 557 24.69 2.13 -0.65
C LYS A 557 24.34 1.32 0.60
N GLN A 558 23.15 1.56 1.15
CA GLN A 558 22.74 1.08 2.47
C GLN A 558 21.67 -0.02 2.42
N GLY A 559 21.09 -0.28 1.23
CA GLY A 559 20.00 -1.23 1.05
C GLY A 559 20.31 -2.64 1.58
N MET A 560 21.42 -3.22 1.13
CA MET A 560 21.82 -4.56 1.53
C MET A 560 22.18 -4.66 3.02
N GLY A 561 22.91 -3.69 3.56
CA GLY A 561 23.23 -3.67 5.00
C GLY A 561 21.98 -3.59 5.87
N LEU A 562 20.98 -2.79 5.46
CA LEU A 562 19.69 -2.74 6.15
C LEU A 562 18.91 -4.05 6.01
N LEU A 563 18.93 -4.69 4.84
CA LEU A 563 18.29 -6.00 4.63
C LEU A 563 18.86 -7.05 5.60
N GLU A 564 20.19 -7.13 5.75
CA GLU A 564 20.84 -8.05 6.70
C GLU A 564 20.35 -7.82 8.14
N ILE A 565 20.31 -6.56 8.59
CA ILE A 565 19.84 -6.19 9.92
C ILE A 565 18.37 -6.60 10.12
N LEU A 566 17.52 -6.38 9.10
CA LEU A 566 16.10 -6.71 9.16
C LEU A 566 15.85 -8.22 9.19
N LEU A 567 16.67 -9.01 8.48
CA LEU A 567 16.60 -10.48 8.48
C LEU A 567 16.97 -11.04 9.86
N TYR A 568 18.02 -10.53 10.50
CA TYR A 568 18.37 -10.93 11.88
C TYR A 568 17.29 -10.59 12.91
N LYS A 569 16.51 -9.54 12.64
CA LYS A 569 15.44 -9.14 13.55
C LYS A 569 14.18 -10.00 13.42
N GLN A 570 14.05 -10.89 12.42
CA GLN A 570 12.84 -11.70 12.19
C GLN A 570 12.57 -12.73 13.30
N PRO A 571 11.29 -13.06 13.57
CA PRO A 571 10.95 -13.95 14.67
C PRO A 571 11.30 -15.41 14.34
N ILE A 572 12.23 -15.99 15.09
CA ILE A 572 12.72 -17.38 14.92
C ILE A 572 11.81 -18.47 15.53
N GLN A 573 10.70 -18.09 16.16
CA GLN A 573 9.82 -19.02 16.88
C GLN A 573 8.96 -19.88 15.94
N HIS A 574 8.62 -19.32 14.79
CA HIS A 574 7.69 -19.87 13.80
C HIS A 574 8.49 -20.40 12.61
N ASN A 575 8.43 -21.71 12.36
CA ASN A 575 9.21 -22.36 11.30
C ASN A 575 8.87 -21.81 9.89
N GLU A 576 7.61 -21.46 9.64
CA GLU A 576 7.19 -20.87 8.35
C GLU A 576 7.90 -19.55 8.05
N MET A 577 8.02 -18.68 9.07
CA MET A 577 8.70 -17.39 8.95
C MET A 577 10.20 -17.60 8.71
N LEU A 578 10.80 -18.54 9.43
CA LEU A 578 12.20 -18.89 9.28
C LEU A 578 12.52 -19.41 7.86
N LEU A 579 11.67 -20.29 7.31
CA LEU A 579 11.84 -20.79 5.94
C LEU A 579 11.73 -19.66 4.91
N LYS A 580 10.80 -18.72 5.09
CA LYS A 580 10.70 -17.53 4.22
C LYS A 580 11.93 -16.63 4.32
N THR A 581 12.47 -16.43 5.53
CA THR A 581 13.71 -15.68 5.73
C THR A 581 14.88 -16.34 5.01
N ILE A 582 15.01 -17.66 5.11
CA ILE A 582 16.07 -18.43 4.42
C ILE A 582 15.93 -18.32 2.90
N GLU A 583 14.70 -18.38 2.38
CA GLU A 583 14.45 -18.24 0.94
C GLU A 583 14.81 -16.85 0.43
N ILE A 584 14.49 -15.79 1.20
CA ILE A 584 14.94 -14.42 0.89
C ILE A 584 16.48 -14.36 0.89
N CYS A 585 17.15 -14.94 1.89
CA CYS A 585 18.62 -15.00 1.88
C CYS A 585 19.15 -15.69 0.62
N ARG A 586 18.50 -16.77 0.18
CA ARG A 586 18.88 -17.50 -1.04
C ARG A 586 18.71 -16.65 -2.30
N LEU A 587 17.59 -15.92 -2.41
CA LEU A 587 17.29 -15.06 -3.57
C LEU A 587 18.27 -13.88 -3.72
N TYR A 588 18.82 -13.39 -2.61
CA TYR A 588 19.77 -12.27 -2.58
C TYR A 588 21.22 -12.68 -2.26
N GLU A 589 21.54 -13.97 -2.39
CA GLU A 589 22.90 -14.52 -2.21
C GLU A 589 23.54 -14.24 -0.84
N LEU A 590 22.71 -14.18 0.22
CA LEU A 590 23.10 -13.94 1.61
C LEU A 590 23.34 -15.26 2.38
N ASP A 591 24.18 -16.14 1.85
CA ASP A 591 24.45 -17.47 2.43
C ASP A 591 24.99 -17.39 3.87
N HIS A 592 25.83 -16.40 4.14
CA HIS A 592 26.41 -16.20 5.46
C HIS A 592 25.35 -15.83 6.51
N ILE A 593 24.38 -14.99 6.14
CA ILE A 593 23.24 -14.61 6.98
C ILE A 593 22.35 -15.83 7.21
N SER A 594 22.03 -16.57 6.14
CA SER A 594 21.23 -17.80 6.21
C SER A 594 21.80 -18.80 7.21
N SER A 595 23.11 -19.08 7.12
CA SER A 595 23.82 -19.96 8.08
C SER A 595 23.72 -19.44 9.51
N ASN A 596 23.92 -18.15 9.74
CA ASN A 596 23.85 -17.56 11.08
C ASN A 596 22.44 -17.60 11.68
N ILE A 597 21.41 -17.31 10.88
CA ILE A 597 20.02 -17.37 11.31
C ILE A 597 19.64 -18.82 11.68
N MET A 598 20.05 -19.81 10.88
CA MET A 598 19.83 -21.22 11.21
C MET A 598 20.54 -21.63 12.52
N LYS A 599 21.76 -21.13 12.77
CA LYS A 599 22.47 -21.35 14.06
C LYS A 599 21.70 -20.75 15.24
N ILE A 600 21.21 -19.52 15.08
CA ILE A 600 20.42 -18.82 16.12
C ILE A 600 19.11 -19.57 16.39
N ALA A 601 18.38 -19.97 15.34
CA ALA A 601 17.16 -20.75 15.45
C ALA A 601 17.42 -22.08 16.15
N GLY A 602 18.45 -22.81 15.74
CA GLY A 602 18.84 -24.08 16.34
C GLY A 602 19.11 -23.96 17.85
N MET A 603 19.91 -22.97 18.25
CA MET A 603 20.19 -22.71 19.67
C MET A 603 18.95 -22.26 20.46
N HIS A 604 18.08 -21.47 19.86
CA HIS A 604 16.82 -21.05 20.49
C HIS A 604 15.90 -22.25 20.75
N HIS A 605 15.64 -23.07 19.74
CA HIS A 605 14.82 -24.28 19.91
C HIS A 605 15.41 -25.25 20.93
N TRP A 606 16.73 -25.42 20.93
CA TRP A 606 17.43 -26.23 21.93
C TRP A 606 17.20 -25.75 23.36
N LYS A 607 17.37 -24.44 23.62
CA LYS A 607 17.18 -23.84 24.95
C LYS A 607 15.72 -23.89 25.43
N HIS A 608 14.76 -23.83 24.51
CA HIS A 608 13.32 -23.89 24.80
C HIS A 608 12.75 -25.33 24.79
N GLY A 609 13.58 -26.36 24.97
CA GLY A 609 13.14 -27.75 25.12
C GLY A 609 12.77 -28.48 23.82
N ARG A 610 12.69 -27.77 22.68
CA ARG A 610 12.45 -28.35 21.35
C ARG A 610 13.75 -28.88 20.75
N LYS A 611 14.35 -29.87 21.40
CA LYS A 611 15.70 -30.38 21.08
C LYS A 611 15.84 -30.89 19.64
N GLY A 612 14.82 -31.60 19.14
CA GLY A 612 14.77 -32.11 17.77
C GLY A 612 14.92 -31.02 16.71
N SER A 613 14.04 -30.01 16.77
CA SER A 613 14.11 -28.83 15.90
C SER A 613 15.43 -28.08 16.07
N GLY A 614 15.98 -28.03 17.29
CA GLY A 614 17.27 -27.41 17.57
C GLY A 614 18.41 -28.07 16.79
N VAL A 615 18.50 -29.40 16.84
CA VAL A 615 19.51 -30.17 16.11
C VAL A 615 19.29 -30.10 14.61
N PHE A 616 18.04 -30.20 14.15
CA PHE A 616 17.71 -30.06 12.73
C PHE A 616 18.27 -28.77 12.13
N TRP A 617 18.01 -27.61 12.76
CA TRP A 617 18.50 -26.33 12.24
C TRP A 617 20.02 -26.17 12.33
N LEU A 618 20.67 -26.72 13.37
CA LEU A 618 22.12 -26.74 13.47
C LEU A 618 22.78 -27.62 12.40
N GLN A 619 22.13 -28.73 12.01
CA GLN A 619 22.56 -29.57 10.90
C GLN A 619 22.43 -28.84 9.56
N GLN A 620 21.31 -28.17 9.30
CA GLN A 620 21.16 -27.34 8.09
C GLN A 620 22.22 -26.24 8.03
N ALA A 621 22.56 -25.65 9.18
CA ALA A 621 23.61 -24.64 9.28
C ALA A 621 25.05 -25.17 9.15
N ARG A 622 25.23 -26.51 9.11
CA ARG A 622 26.53 -27.20 9.15
C ARG A 622 27.39 -26.81 10.35
N ASP A 623 26.78 -26.64 11.52
CA ASP A 623 27.48 -26.24 12.75
C ASP A 623 27.97 -27.47 13.55
N GLU A 624 29.02 -28.12 13.03
CA GLU A 624 29.58 -29.33 13.62
C GLU A 624 30.05 -29.13 15.07
N PHE A 625 30.59 -27.95 15.39
CA PHE A 625 31.09 -27.65 16.73
C PHE A 625 29.97 -27.71 17.78
N ARG A 626 28.85 -27.04 17.54
CA ARG A 626 27.70 -27.05 18.46
C ARG A 626 27.04 -28.43 18.50
N LEU A 627 26.92 -29.11 17.36
CA LEU A 627 26.39 -30.47 17.28
C LEU A 627 27.23 -31.46 18.10
N ASN A 628 28.56 -31.36 18.03
CA ASN A 628 29.46 -32.22 18.80
C ASN A 628 29.37 -31.92 20.31
N LYS A 629 29.23 -30.66 20.73
CA LYS A 629 28.97 -30.32 22.14
C LYS A 629 27.63 -30.86 22.64
N ILE A 630 26.59 -30.80 21.81
CA ILE A 630 25.30 -31.40 22.11
C ILE A 630 25.43 -32.92 22.26
N ALA A 631 26.14 -33.58 21.33
CA ALA A 631 26.41 -35.01 21.41
C ALA A 631 27.16 -35.37 22.70
N GLN A 632 28.19 -34.60 23.07
CA GLN A 632 28.93 -34.78 24.32
C GLN A 632 28.04 -34.64 25.57
N HIS A 633 27.19 -33.62 25.62
CA HIS A 633 26.24 -33.46 26.74
C HIS A 633 25.24 -34.63 26.83
N LEU A 634 24.77 -35.12 25.67
CA LEU A 634 23.90 -36.30 25.62
C LEU A 634 24.65 -37.55 26.08
N PHE A 635 25.90 -37.73 25.66
CA PHE A 635 26.74 -38.81 26.14
C PHE A 635 26.96 -38.80 27.65
N ASP A 636 27.19 -37.63 28.24
CA ASP A 636 27.37 -37.49 29.70
C ASP A 636 26.08 -37.85 30.46
N SER A 637 24.92 -37.61 29.84
CA SER A 637 23.63 -37.98 30.41
C SER A 637 23.39 -39.50 30.35
N VAL A 638 23.77 -40.13 29.22
CA VAL A 638 23.66 -41.60 29.03
C VAL A 638 24.66 -42.35 29.91
N GLY A 639 25.90 -41.87 29.99
CA GLY A 639 26.99 -42.56 30.70
C GLY A 639 26.82 -42.64 32.21
N LYS A 640 25.96 -41.81 32.81
CA LYS A 640 25.73 -41.74 34.27
C LYS A 640 24.58 -42.60 34.78
N SER A 641 23.73 -43.15 33.91
CA SER A 641 22.53 -43.88 34.36
C SER A 641 22.25 -45.10 33.49
N ILE A 642 22.61 -46.27 34.00
CA ILE A 642 22.45 -47.58 33.33
C ILE A 642 21.01 -48.15 33.51
N SER A 643 20.15 -47.46 34.25
CA SER A 643 18.77 -47.91 34.51
C SER A 643 17.86 -47.88 33.26
N ASP A 644 16.88 -48.79 33.18
CA ASP A 644 15.94 -48.84 32.05
C ASP A 644 15.04 -47.58 31.91
N GLU A 645 14.79 -46.85 32.99
CA GLU A 645 13.97 -45.63 32.99
C GLU A 645 14.69 -44.43 32.37
N SER A 646 15.99 -44.27 32.62
CA SER A 646 16.82 -43.24 31.96
C SER A 646 16.99 -43.51 30.46
N PHE A 647 17.02 -44.79 30.05
CA PHE A 647 17.07 -45.18 28.65
C PHE A 647 15.81 -44.75 27.88
N LYS A 648 14.60 -44.97 28.43
CA LYS A 648 13.34 -44.54 27.78
C LYS A 648 13.26 -43.02 27.59
N GLN A 649 13.71 -42.26 28.59
CA GLN A 649 13.74 -40.79 28.51
C GLN A 649 14.70 -40.31 27.40
N TRP A 650 15.86 -40.94 27.26
CA TRP A 650 16.84 -40.61 26.22
C TRP A 650 16.44 -41.11 24.82
N GLU A 651 15.80 -42.28 24.74
CA GLU A 651 15.24 -42.85 23.51
C GLU A 651 14.23 -41.90 22.86
N GLY A 652 13.32 -41.34 23.65
CA GLY A 652 12.40 -40.29 23.18
C GLY A 652 13.13 -39.02 22.71
N LEU A 653 14.25 -38.64 23.33
CA LEU A 653 15.03 -37.49 22.89
C LEU A 653 15.72 -37.72 21.54
N ILE A 654 16.14 -38.96 21.23
CA ILE A 654 16.77 -39.31 19.95
C ILE A 654 15.76 -39.47 18.84
N GLU A 655 14.57 -40.00 19.13
CA GLU A 655 13.48 -40.03 18.15
C GLU A 655 13.10 -38.63 17.69
N LEU A 656 13.20 -37.63 18.57
CA LEU A 656 13.02 -36.23 18.21
C LEU A 656 14.12 -35.66 17.29
N LEU A 657 15.31 -36.28 17.22
CA LEU A 657 16.45 -35.80 16.41
C LEU A 657 16.29 -36.03 14.89
N GLY A 658 15.26 -36.76 14.46
CA GLY A 658 14.96 -36.99 13.04
C GLY A 658 15.68 -38.20 12.44
N SER A 659 15.54 -38.39 11.12
CA SER A 659 16.06 -39.55 10.37
C SER A 659 17.57 -39.45 10.09
N GLU A 660 18.24 -40.60 10.03
CA GLU A 660 19.70 -40.76 9.95
C GLU A 660 20.39 -40.13 8.73
N SER A 661 19.68 -39.87 7.64
CA SER A 661 20.26 -39.60 6.31
C SER A 661 21.07 -38.30 6.18
N LYS A 662 21.10 -37.43 7.20
CA LYS A 662 21.83 -36.15 7.18
C LYS A 662 22.61 -35.84 8.47
N ILE A 663 22.74 -36.81 9.37
CA ILE A 663 23.33 -36.61 10.70
C ILE A 663 24.85 -36.81 10.63
N ALA A 664 25.63 -35.78 10.95
CA ALA A 664 27.10 -35.86 10.99
C ALA A 664 27.63 -36.01 12.42
N GLY A 665 28.67 -36.83 12.59
CA GLY A 665 29.48 -36.90 13.81
C GLY A 665 28.81 -37.61 15.00
N GLY A 666 29.04 -37.12 16.22
CA GLY A 666 28.65 -37.80 17.47
C GLY A 666 27.14 -38.09 17.63
N LEU A 667 26.27 -37.39 16.91
CA LEU A 667 24.83 -37.66 16.88
C LEU A 667 24.48 -38.95 16.11
N GLU A 668 25.26 -39.31 15.10
CA GLU A 668 25.07 -40.56 14.35
C GLU A 668 25.29 -41.78 15.25
N PHE A 669 26.32 -41.72 16.12
CA PHE A 669 26.57 -42.76 17.11
C PHE A 669 25.38 -42.93 18.07
N LEU A 670 24.68 -41.85 18.47
CA LEU A 670 23.51 -41.94 19.36
C LEU A 670 22.37 -42.75 18.74
N HIS A 671 22.07 -42.54 17.44
CA HIS A 671 21.05 -43.31 16.73
C HIS A 671 21.42 -44.79 16.65
N LYS A 672 22.66 -45.08 16.24
CA LYS A 672 23.17 -46.46 16.20
C LYS A 672 23.19 -47.13 17.57
N TYR A 673 23.53 -46.38 18.62
CA TYR A 673 23.54 -46.85 20.02
C TYR A 673 22.12 -47.19 20.51
N ARG A 674 21.12 -46.35 20.16
CA ARG A 674 19.70 -46.61 20.43
C ARG A 674 19.25 -47.90 19.76
N ASP A 675 19.56 -48.07 18.48
CA ASP A 675 19.11 -49.21 17.69
C ASP A 675 19.73 -50.52 18.18
N PHE A 676 21.01 -50.49 18.56
CA PHE A 676 21.66 -51.60 19.24
C PHE A 676 20.94 -51.96 20.56
N LYS A 677 20.61 -50.98 21.40
CA LYS A 677 19.90 -51.22 22.67
C LYS A 677 18.47 -51.72 22.48
N LYS A 678 17.74 -51.24 21.46
CA LYS A 678 16.41 -51.78 21.07
C LYS A 678 16.52 -53.25 20.67
N SER A 679 17.47 -53.60 19.79
CA SER A 679 17.75 -54.98 19.38
C SER A 679 18.14 -55.85 20.58
N LEU A 680 18.94 -55.32 21.50
CA LEU A 680 19.32 -56.02 22.73
C LEU A 680 18.10 -56.31 23.63
N LYS A 681 17.17 -55.36 23.79
CA LYS A 681 15.93 -55.57 24.56
C LYS A 681 15.07 -56.68 23.95
N GLN A 682 14.95 -56.75 22.62
CA GLN A 682 14.22 -57.84 21.95
C GLN A 682 14.80 -59.22 22.27
N VAL A 683 16.13 -59.35 22.32
CA VAL A 683 16.85 -60.57 22.70
C VAL A 683 16.69 -60.91 24.20
N HIS A 684 16.42 -59.92 25.04
CA HIS A 684 16.11 -60.15 26.45
C HIS A 684 14.66 -60.61 26.66
N SER A 685 13.71 -60.13 25.85
CA SER A 685 12.29 -60.51 25.91
C SER A 685 11.95 -61.85 25.23
N GLY A 686 12.82 -62.40 24.38
CA GLY A 686 12.60 -63.69 23.72
C GLY A 686 13.88 -64.27 23.09
N LYS A 687 13.90 -65.59 22.86
CA LYS A 687 15.01 -66.29 22.18
C LYS A 687 14.75 -66.35 20.67
N SER A 688 14.94 -65.25 19.95
CA SER A 688 14.99 -65.27 18.48
C SER A 688 16.45 -65.20 18.01
N SER A 689 16.91 -66.23 17.28
CA SER A 689 18.27 -66.26 16.72
C SER A 689 18.50 -65.13 15.71
N ASP A 690 17.47 -64.70 14.99
CA ASP A 690 17.58 -63.64 13.98
C ASP A 690 17.73 -62.27 14.63
N ALA A 691 16.99 -62.01 15.72
CA ALA A 691 17.16 -60.79 16.51
C ALA A 691 18.54 -60.70 17.17
N ALA A 692 19.09 -61.85 17.61
CA ALA A 692 20.43 -61.91 18.17
C ALA A 692 21.52 -61.60 17.11
N ARG A 693 21.35 -62.09 15.87
CA ARG A 693 22.24 -61.78 14.74
C ARG A 693 22.21 -60.29 14.39
N GLN A 694 21.02 -59.70 14.31
CA GLN A 694 20.85 -58.27 14.05
C GLN A 694 21.47 -57.38 15.15
N ALA A 695 21.36 -57.79 16.42
CA ALA A 695 22.00 -57.09 17.54
C ALA A 695 23.53 -57.14 17.46
N VAL A 696 24.09 -58.29 17.05
CA VAL A 696 25.55 -58.45 16.85
C VAL A 696 26.05 -57.63 15.66
N GLU A 697 25.32 -57.60 14.54
CA GLU A 697 25.65 -56.74 13.39
C GLU A 697 25.67 -55.26 13.79
N SER A 698 24.67 -54.82 14.58
CA SER A 698 24.59 -53.45 15.11
C SER A 698 25.75 -53.12 16.05
N LEU A 699 26.14 -54.06 16.93
CA LEU A 699 27.30 -53.93 17.81
C LEU A 699 28.60 -53.75 17.01
N ILE A 700 28.79 -54.58 15.97
CA ILE A 700 30.00 -54.50 15.13
C ILE A 700 30.05 -53.19 14.34
N LEU A 701 28.91 -52.72 13.81
CA LEU A 701 28.84 -51.41 13.15
C LEU A 701 29.23 -50.27 14.09
N LEU A 702 28.79 -50.30 15.35
CA LEU A 702 29.18 -49.34 16.37
C LEU A 702 30.69 -49.42 16.69
N MET A 703 31.22 -50.63 16.88
CA MET A 703 32.62 -50.82 17.28
C MET A 703 33.62 -50.58 16.14
N LYS A 704 33.18 -50.67 14.87
CA LYS A 704 33.97 -50.26 13.69
C LYS A 704 33.98 -48.76 13.47
N ASN A 705 32.95 -48.03 13.92
CA ASN A 705 32.85 -46.59 13.67
C ASN A 705 33.93 -45.83 14.49
N PRO A 706 34.84 -45.09 13.85
CA PRO A 706 35.89 -44.34 14.55
C PRO A 706 35.32 -43.23 15.44
N SER A 707 34.09 -42.77 15.21
CA SER A 707 33.42 -41.74 16.00
C SER A 707 32.77 -42.26 17.29
N THR A 708 32.83 -43.56 17.56
CA THR A 708 32.31 -44.17 18.80
C THR A 708 33.18 -43.80 20.01
N PRO A 709 32.67 -43.04 21.01
CA PRO A 709 33.50 -42.58 22.11
C PRO A 709 34.03 -43.73 22.97
N GLN A 710 35.33 -43.70 23.31
CA GLN A 710 36.03 -44.78 24.01
C GLN A 710 35.38 -45.19 25.34
N ARG A 711 34.78 -44.23 26.05
CA ARG A 711 34.03 -44.48 27.30
C ARG A 711 32.85 -45.44 27.15
N PHE A 712 32.29 -45.61 25.95
CA PHE A 712 31.17 -46.52 25.69
C PHE A 712 31.61 -47.92 25.28
N TRP A 713 32.88 -48.17 24.96
CA TRP A 713 33.33 -49.48 24.48
C TRP A 713 33.11 -50.59 25.51
N LEU A 714 33.50 -50.36 26.77
CA LEU A 714 33.30 -51.35 27.82
C LEU A 714 31.81 -51.55 28.19
N PRO A 715 31.00 -50.50 28.41
CA PRO A 715 29.55 -50.64 28.58
C PRO A 715 28.88 -51.45 27.45
N LEU A 716 29.17 -51.12 26.19
CA LEU A 716 28.61 -51.82 25.02
C LEU A 716 28.91 -53.32 25.03
N LEU A 717 30.17 -53.67 25.31
CA LEU A 717 30.60 -55.07 25.36
C LEU A 717 30.01 -55.80 26.57
N TYR A 718 29.90 -55.12 27.71
CA TYR A 718 29.32 -55.68 28.92
C TYR A 718 27.81 -55.95 28.77
N ASP A 719 27.07 -55.01 28.19
CA ASP A 719 25.66 -55.17 27.82
C ASP A 719 25.45 -56.35 26.84
N SER A 720 26.47 -56.64 26.02
CA SER A 720 26.45 -57.69 25.02
C SER A 720 26.81 -59.08 25.57
N LEU A 721 27.11 -59.25 26.86
CA LEU A 721 27.58 -60.53 27.42
C LEU A 721 26.68 -61.74 27.08
N LYS A 722 25.36 -61.54 27.04
CA LYS A 722 24.40 -62.58 26.63
C LYS A 722 24.55 -62.98 25.16
N LEU A 723 24.88 -62.03 24.28
CA LEU A 723 25.16 -62.26 22.86
C LEU A 723 26.52 -62.94 22.67
N LEU A 724 27.53 -62.52 23.44
CA LEU A 724 28.89 -63.08 23.37
C LEU A 724 28.93 -64.54 23.85
N ASN A 725 28.09 -64.90 24.83
CA ASN A 725 27.97 -66.25 25.38
C ASN A 725 26.77 -67.02 24.81
N TRP A 726 26.36 -66.74 23.57
CA TRP A 726 25.20 -67.40 22.95
C TRP A 726 25.42 -68.93 22.88
N GLN A 727 24.49 -69.71 23.43
CA GLN A 727 24.72 -71.14 23.68
C GLN A 727 24.72 -71.99 22.40
N GLU A 728 23.83 -71.72 21.45
CA GLU A 728 23.64 -72.59 20.27
C GLU A 728 24.85 -72.57 19.33
N ARG A 729 25.22 -71.39 18.83
CA ARG A 729 26.37 -71.14 17.97
C ARG A 729 26.96 -69.75 18.24
N PRO A 730 28.28 -69.55 18.10
CA PRO A 730 28.91 -68.23 18.14
C PRO A 730 28.28 -67.32 17.08
N LEU A 731 27.77 -66.18 17.53
CA LEU A 731 27.16 -65.17 16.64
C LEU A 731 28.23 -64.29 15.96
N LEU A 732 29.44 -64.28 16.50
CA LEU A 732 30.59 -63.50 16.04
C LEU A 732 31.63 -64.44 15.43
N ASN A 733 32.10 -64.08 14.23
CA ASN A 733 33.16 -64.80 13.53
C ASN A 733 34.55 -64.44 14.09
N VAL A 734 35.62 -65.11 13.63
CA VAL A 734 36.99 -64.89 14.14
C VAL A 734 37.43 -63.44 13.93
N SER A 735 37.17 -62.87 12.74
CA SER A 735 37.54 -61.49 12.42
C SER A 735 36.85 -60.44 13.30
N GLN A 736 35.56 -60.62 13.57
CA GLN A 736 34.75 -59.74 14.40
C GLN A 736 35.15 -59.86 15.87
N THR A 737 35.42 -61.08 16.34
CA THR A 737 35.88 -61.31 17.71
C THR A 737 37.24 -60.67 17.96
N ASN A 738 38.17 -60.78 17.00
CA ASN A 738 39.47 -60.12 17.06
C ASN A 738 39.37 -58.59 17.04
N LEU A 739 38.44 -58.01 16.28
CA LEU A 739 38.16 -56.57 16.31
C LEU A 739 37.77 -56.10 17.72
N LEU A 740 36.85 -56.82 18.38
CA LEU A 740 36.39 -56.46 19.72
C LEU A 740 37.49 -56.65 20.77
N LEU A 741 38.29 -57.71 20.65
CA LEU A 741 39.45 -57.95 21.52
C LEU A 741 40.50 -56.84 21.39
N ASN A 742 40.79 -56.38 20.17
CA ASN A 742 41.71 -55.26 19.94
C ASN A 742 41.20 -53.97 20.58
N LYS A 743 39.91 -53.66 20.46
CA LYS A 743 39.29 -52.48 21.11
C LYS A 743 39.32 -52.58 22.63
N LEU A 744 39.09 -53.76 23.19
CA LEU A 744 39.21 -54.01 24.62
C LEU A 744 40.66 -53.85 25.11
N GLN A 745 41.63 -54.28 24.30
CA GLN A 745 43.05 -54.12 24.59
C GLN A 745 43.48 -52.65 24.56
N GLU A 746 43.08 -51.89 23.53
CA GLU A 746 43.28 -50.44 23.45
C GLU A 746 42.74 -49.72 24.70
N LEU A 747 41.52 -50.08 25.14
CA LEU A 747 40.92 -49.52 26.35
C LEU A 747 41.70 -49.88 27.62
N SER A 748 42.20 -51.12 27.72
CA SER A 748 43.00 -51.54 28.87
C SER A 748 44.34 -50.79 28.95
N MET A 749 44.94 -50.46 27.81
CA MET A 749 46.16 -49.66 27.78
C MET A 749 45.89 -48.19 28.11
N ALA A 750 44.77 -47.62 27.63
CA ALA A 750 44.40 -46.24 27.91
C ALA A 750 44.08 -45.96 29.38
N ARG A 751 43.59 -46.97 30.13
CA ARG A 751 43.36 -46.89 31.59
C ARG A 751 44.63 -46.80 32.43
N LEU A 752 45.80 -47.05 31.84
CA LEU A 752 47.09 -46.89 32.52
C LEU A 752 47.55 -45.42 32.55
N CYS A 753 46.85 -44.51 31.85
CA CYS A 753 47.11 -43.07 31.88
C CYS A 753 46.33 -42.37 33.03
N PRO A 754 46.94 -41.36 33.68
CA PRO A 754 46.39 -40.70 34.87
C PRO A 754 45.09 -39.90 34.64
N ASP A 755 44.76 -39.53 33.40
CA ASP A 755 43.57 -38.73 33.05
C ASP A 755 42.33 -39.57 32.63
N SER A 756 42.33 -40.89 32.88
CA SER A 756 41.24 -41.75 32.42
C SER A 756 39.96 -41.60 33.27
N VAL A 757 38.82 -41.38 32.60
CA VAL A 757 37.50 -41.30 33.25
C VAL A 757 37.06 -42.71 33.65
N GLU A 758 36.88 -42.95 34.95
CA GLU A 758 36.29 -44.20 35.46
C GLU A 758 34.84 -44.34 35.00
N VAL A 759 34.49 -45.55 34.57
CA VAL A 759 33.13 -45.90 34.11
C VAL A 759 32.43 -46.59 35.28
N ASP A 760 31.20 -46.17 35.61
CA ASP A 760 30.34 -46.75 36.65
C ASP A 760 29.89 -48.19 36.28
N LEU A 761 30.83 -49.14 36.31
CA LEU A 761 30.61 -50.56 36.05
C LEU A 761 31.26 -51.39 37.17
N PRO A 762 30.75 -52.61 37.44
CA PRO A 762 31.39 -53.52 38.37
C PRO A 762 32.87 -53.73 38.02
N THR A 763 33.75 -53.78 39.03
CA THR A 763 35.20 -53.98 38.84
C THR A 763 35.54 -55.25 38.04
N GLN A 764 34.63 -56.23 38.02
CA GLN A 764 34.77 -57.47 37.25
C GLN A 764 34.37 -57.37 35.77
N ALA A 765 33.71 -56.28 35.33
CA ALA A 765 33.12 -56.15 34.00
C ALA A 765 34.13 -56.39 32.86
N LEU A 766 35.34 -55.86 32.99
CA LEU A 766 36.41 -56.02 32.00
C LEU A 766 36.86 -57.49 31.90
N CYS A 767 37.01 -58.17 33.03
CA CYS A 767 37.37 -59.59 33.07
C CYS A 767 36.25 -60.47 32.47
N SER A 768 34.98 -60.19 32.79
CA SER A 768 33.84 -60.92 32.24
C SER A 768 33.74 -60.81 30.72
N VAL A 769 33.92 -59.60 30.18
CA VAL A 769 33.92 -59.37 28.73
C VAL A 769 35.10 -60.07 28.05
N ARG A 770 36.30 -59.97 28.63
CA ARG A 770 37.49 -60.63 28.08
C ARG A 770 37.32 -62.15 28.02
N LEU A 771 36.75 -62.74 29.07
CA LEU A 771 36.46 -64.18 29.11
C LEU A 771 35.44 -64.55 28.03
N ALA A 772 34.32 -63.82 27.93
CA ALA A 772 33.27 -64.10 26.94
C ALA A 772 33.79 -64.02 25.50
N LEU A 773 34.63 -63.02 25.19
CA LEU A 773 35.25 -62.90 23.86
C LEU A 773 36.26 -64.03 23.60
N ALA A 774 37.06 -64.42 24.59
CA ALA A 774 37.99 -65.55 24.44
C ALA A 774 37.26 -66.88 24.23
N THR A 775 36.17 -67.10 24.97
CA THR A 775 35.30 -68.28 24.79
C THR A 775 34.64 -68.27 23.41
N ASN A 776 34.13 -67.12 22.95
CA ASN A 776 33.55 -67.01 21.61
C ASN A 776 34.61 -67.26 20.53
N LEU A 777 35.83 -66.70 20.67
CA LEU A 777 36.92 -66.91 19.72
C LEU A 777 37.26 -68.40 19.57
N GLY A 778 37.43 -69.11 20.70
CA GLY A 778 37.71 -70.54 20.69
C GLY A 778 36.61 -71.35 20.01
N ARG A 779 35.33 -70.97 20.21
CA ARG A 779 34.19 -71.62 19.55
C ARG A 779 34.08 -71.27 18.07
N ALA A 780 34.33 -70.03 17.69
CA ALA A 780 34.31 -69.58 16.30
C ALA A 780 35.40 -70.26 15.46
N ILE A 781 36.60 -70.45 16.01
CA ILE A 781 37.70 -71.20 15.35
C ILE A 781 37.34 -72.68 15.13
N LEU A 782 36.46 -73.25 15.96
CA LEU A 782 36.02 -74.64 15.80
C LEU A 782 34.86 -74.79 14.80
N GLU A 783 34.16 -73.69 14.48
CA GLU A 783 33.06 -73.68 13.52
C GLU A 783 33.46 -73.15 12.12
N GLU A 784 34.47 -72.28 12.05
CA GLU A 784 35.19 -71.89 10.81
C GLU A 784 36.21 -72.95 10.40
#